data_AF-A0A1B1YAI0-F1
#
_entry.id   AF-A0A1B1YAI0-F1
#
_cell.length_a   1.000
_cell.length_b   1.000
_cell.length_c   1.000
_cell.angle_alpha   90.00
_cell.angle_beta   90.00
_cell.angle_gamma   90.00
#
_symmetry.space_group_name_H-M   'P 1'
#
loop_
_entity.id
_entity.type
_entity.pdbx_description
1 polymer ?
#
loop_
_entity_poly.entity_id
_entity_poly.type
_entity_poly.pdbx_seq_one_letter_code
_entity_poly.pdbx_strand_id
1 'polypeptide(L)'
;MPKGEVNGYIRAAVEMGYITAMPDGLFHPNDSVTYAQIATTLVKLLGYSDEDLTGYWPYNCLSLLENLNVLDGITYKPQDGVTVKELAVIVDRLFKTRMKNGSEYFIDTTPNFKEVIVLKTATVDSSMDQKRIETDNGVFYLDDGIFMPELGYRYTVRTEDNIITAMAGQTLSYEKYSVKEVSADAVVLNNQKKVRLNGNISYYYNGKTIEASEVLGVLKTNSSVIIASRNGSEIYGVVFDPVYSAPKIITASMTGDALERLYFGKFIDRNGKKINPSQLEVNDVVYEITDIWGNNGYVVVYDNEVSGEITNISPNLMAPESIELGGVSYQLDSSFPVEKINKSGTIEVGQTVTLLLGKDNKVVDAVLSGTGENDNYVLVLNAYTEKSQEIENYGEKLYFVTLLHTDGSIKTYLAKKDMSALKGDLATYSIIETGEDYDTVSLTAVEYLPRKTHEIFKDERKIDNLYVADNVVIFNMINNVYGRNSDAEILKWSDLPSGKIEASKLKYIHTTGDFMDIDVLYFDNILDEGIYYGLVTDYRTEYKKSGEIKTVTQTITMLVKGEEYTYETGEPISGIIKGAVLKLRMSGNTILSVEDIKEPYVTSDEVQASDTSRIRINDTTYKYHRDFAVYQLRTDGTYKRVGTDKITDENTKSVSLYLDKPLSYGGKVVMVIIK
;
A
#
# COMPACT_ATOMS: atom_id res chain seq x y z
N MET A 1 -43.62 -20.53 -34.44
CA MET A 1 -43.60 -20.00 -33.06
C MET A 1 -44.66 -20.68 -32.22
N PRO A 2 -44.29 -21.27 -31.05
CA PRO A 2 -45.26 -21.79 -30.09
C PRO A 2 -46.20 -20.68 -29.62
N LYS A 3 -47.49 -20.99 -29.45
CA LYS A 3 -48.47 -19.99 -28.98
C LYS A 3 -48.23 -19.67 -27.50
N GLY A 4 -48.20 -18.38 -27.15
CA GLY A 4 -48.16 -17.90 -25.76
C GLY A 4 -46.77 -17.75 -25.12
N GLU A 5 -45.69 -18.03 -25.85
CA GLU A 5 -44.32 -17.95 -25.31
C GLU A 5 -43.73 -16.54 -25.44
N VAL A 6 -43.21 -16.00 -24.33
CA VAL A 6 -42.64 -14.63 -24.25
C VAL A 6 -41.14 -14.63 -23.96
N ASN A 7 -40.55 -15.76 -23.58
CA ASN A 7 -39.12 -15.88 -23.28
C ASN A 7 -38.26 -15.67 -24.53
N GLY A 8 -37.30 -14.74 -24.45
CA GLY A 8 -36.41 -14.39 -25.57
C GLY A 8 -35.52 -15.55 -26.02
N TYR A 9 -35.06 -16.40 -25.11
CA TYR A 9 -34.18 -17.53 -25.43
C TYR A 9 -34.92 -18.65 -26.17
N ILE A 10 -36.13 -18.98 -25.73
CA ILE A 10 -36.97 -19.99 -26.40
C ILE A 10 -37.29 -19.54 -27.82
N ARG A 11 -37.65 -18.26 -27.99
CA ARG A 11 -37.93 -17.65 -29.30
C ARG A 11 -36.74 -17.75 -30.24
N ALA A 12 -35.56 -17.35 -29.79
CA ALA A 12 -34.32 -17.44 -30.57
C ALA A 12 -34.01 -18.88 -30.98
N ALA A 13 -34.11 -19.84 -30.06
CA ALA A 13 -33.85 -21.25 -30.35
C ALA A 13 -34.85 -21.86 -31.35
N VAL A 14 -36.12 -21.41 -31.34
CA VAL A 14 -37.12 -21.80 -32.36
C VAL A 14 -36.80 -21.19 -33.72
N GLU A 15 -36.43 -19.92 -33.78
CA GLU A 15 -36.04 -19.23 -35.03
C GLU A 15 -34.80 -19.86 -35.67
N MET A 16 -33.86 -20.30 -34.84
CA MET A 16 -32.68 -21.04 -35.27
C MET A 16 -32.96 -22.52 -35.60
N GLY A 17 -34.20 -22.99 -35.41
CA GLY A 17 -34.61 -24.35 -35.77
C GLY A 17 -34.17 -25.46 -34.81
N TYR A 18 -33.57 -25.11 -33.67
CA TYR A 18 -33.05 -26.07 -32.69
C TYR A 18 -34.16 -26.77 -31.90
N ILE A 19 -35.22 -26.03 -31.57
CA ILE A 19 -36.40 -26.54 -30.84
C ILE A 19 -37.69 -26.16 -31.56
N THR A 20 -38.77 -26.91 -31.34
CA THR A 20 -40.08 -26.67 -31.96
C THR A 20 -41.21 -26.76 -30.93
N ALA A 21 -42.40 -26.28 -31.30
CA ALA A 21 -43.60 -26.53 -30.49
C ALA A 21 -43.94 -28.03 -30.47
N MET A 22 -44.64 -28.46 -29.42
CA MET A 22 -45.22 -29.80 -29.32
C MET A 22 -46.41 -29.94 -30.30
N PRO A 23 -46.92 -31.16 -30.56
CA PRO A 23 -48.01 -31.39 -31.53
C PRO A 23 -49.30 -30.58 -31.29
N ASP A 24 -49.53 -30.13 -30.06
CA ASP A 24 -50.65 -29.26 -29.69
C ASP A 24 -50.42 -27.77 -29.98
N GLY A 25 -49.23 -27.41 -30.47
CA GLY A 25 -48.83 -26.05 -30.82
C GLY A 25 -48.33 -25.20 -29.65
N LEU A 26 -48.17 -25.78 -28.45
CA LEU A 26 -47.64 -25.14 -27.24
C LEU A 26 -46.19 -25.56 -26.96
N PHE A 27 -45.48 -24.82 -26.11
CA PHE A 27 -44.08 -25.10 -25.76
C PHE A 27 -43.89 -25.98 -24.51
N HIS A 28 -44.81 -25.90 -23.54
CA HIS A 28 -44.75 -26.64 -22.26
C HIS A 28 -43.47 -26.41 -21.43
N PRO A 29 -43.17 -25.16 -21.01
CA PRO A 29 -41.91 -24.83 -20.33
C PRO A 29 -41.75 -25.45 -18.93
N ASN A 30 -42.83 -25.97 -18.33
CA ASN A 30 -42.81 -26.57 -16.99
C ASN A 30 -42.67 -28.10 -17.02
N ASP A 31 -42.71 -28.71 -18.20
CA ASP A 31 -42.58 -30.16 -18.34
C ASP A 31 -41.11 -30.58 -18.28
N SER A 32 -40.86 -31.78 -17.75
CA SER A 32 -39.53 -32.38 -17.80
C SER A 32 -39.10 -32.63 -19.23
N VAL A 33 -37.91 -32.16 -19.60
CA VAL A 33 -37.31 -32.44 -20.91
C VAL A 33 -36.85 -33.89 -20.97
N THR A 34 -37.27 -34.60 -22.02
CA THR A 34 -36.93 -36.03 -22.23
C THR A 34 -35.63 -36.23 -23.01
N TYR A 35 -35.04 -37.42 -22.92
CA TYR A 35 -33.89 -37.81 -23.74
C TYR A 35 -34.15 -37.67 -25.25
N ALA A 36 -35.35 -38.02 -25.71
CA ALA A 36 -35.78 -37.85 -27.10
C ALA A 36 -35.76 -36.38 -27.56
N GLN A 37 -36.28 -35.48 -26.71
CA GLN A 37 -36.32 -34.05 -27.02
C GLN A 37 -34.92 -33.45 -27.02
N ILE A 38 -34.11 -33.73 -25.99
CA ILE A 38 -32.78 -33.13 -25.93
C ILE A 38 -31.86 -33.66 -27.03
N ALA A 39 -31.94 -34.97 -27.35
CA ALA A 39 -31.11 -35.55 -28.38
C ALA A 39 -31.36 -34.89 -29.74
N THR A 40 -32.64 -34.60 -30.04
CA THR A 40 -33.04 -33.87 -31.25
C THR A 40 -32.44 -32.47 -31.31
N THR A 41 -32.38 -31.77 -30.16
CA THR A 41 -31.74 -30.43 -30.08
C THR A 41 -30.23 -30.52 -30.28
N LEU A 42 -29.55 -31.47 -29.63
CA LEU A 42 -28.10 -31.59 -29.63
C LEU A 42 -27.54 -31.98 -31.00
N VAL A 43 -28.19 -32.90 -31.73
CA VAL A 43 -27.73 -33.26 -33.08
C VAL A 43 -27.79 -32.06 -34.03
N LYS A 44 -28.82 -31.21 -33.90
CA LYS A 44 -28.93 -29.96 -34.67
C LYS A 44 -27.88 -28.93 -34.28
N LEU A 45 -27.59 -28.80 -32.97
CA LEU A 45 -26.51 -27.93 -32.49
C LEU A 45 -25.14 -28.34 -33.04
N LEU A 46 -24.92 -29.65 -33.26
CA LEU A 46 -23.71 -30.18 -33.90
C LEU A 46 -23.70 -30.07 -35.44
N GLY A 47 -24.77 -29.49 -36.02
CA GLY A 47 -24.91 -29.26 -37.46
C GLY A 47 -25.48 -30.44 -38.26
N TYR A 48 -26.01 -31.48 -37.59
CA TYR A 48 -26.68 -32.59 -38.25
C TYR A 48 -28.11 -32.23 -38.63
N SER A 49 -28.55 -32.73 -39.78
CA SER A 49 -29.90 -32.52 -40.32
C SER A 49 -30.64 -33.86 -40.42
N ASP A 50 -31.94 -33.81 -40.66
CA ASP A 50 -32.77 -35.02 -40.78
C ASP A 50 -32.27 -35.97 -41.88
N GLU A 51 -31.63 -35.45 -42.93
CA GLU A 51 -31.09 -36.22 -44.06
C GLU A 51 -29.93 -37.12 -43.68
N ASP A 52 -29.22 -36.81 -42.60
CA ASP A 52 -28.08 -37.57 -42.13
C ASP A 52 -28.34 -38.37 -40.86
N LEU A 53 -29.61 -38.41 -40.44
CA LEU A 53 -30.11 -39.32 -39.43
C LEU A 53 -30.69 -40.59 -40.10
N THR A 54 -30.27 -41.76 -39.64
CA THR A 54 -30.79 -43.05 -40.15
C THR A 54 -31.79 -43.67 -39.16
N GLY A 55 -32.95 -44.10 -39.66
CA GLY A 55 -33.98 -44.76 -38.86
C GLY A 55 -35.16 -43.84 -38.52
N TYR A 56 -35.89 -44.16 -37.44
CA TYR A 56 -37.07 -43.41 -37.01
C TYR A 56 -36.83 -42.66 -35.71
N TRP A 57 -37.49 -41.51 -35.57
CA TRP A 57 -37.46 -40.72 -34.35
C TRP A 57 -38.07 -41.49 -33.16
N PRO A 58 -37.50 -41.39 -31.95
CA PRO A 58 -36.32 -40.59 -31.54
C PRO A 58 -34.98 -41.32 -31.61
N TYR A 59 -34.97 -42.60 -32.00
CA TYR A 59 -33.78 -43.46 -31.93
C TYR A 59 -32.67 -43.01 -32.88
N ASN A 60 -33.02 -42.44 -34.03
CA ASN A 60 -32.06 -41.90 -34.99
C ASN A 60 -31.15 -40.80 -34.39
N CYS A 61 -31.70 -39.89 -33.56
CA CYS A 61 -30.93 -38.87 -32.84
C CYS A 61 -30.09 -39.47 -31.71
N LEU A 62 -30.70 -40.37 -30.93
CA LEU A 62 -30.06 -40.98 -29.76
C LEU A 62 -28.86 -41.83 -30.16
N SER A 63 -29.00 -42.69 -31.17
CA SER A 63 -27.90 -43.52 -31.66
C SER A 63 -26.75 -42.70 -32.26
N LEU A 64 -27.04 -41.53 -32.87
CA LEU A 64 -25.98 -40.63 -33.32
C LEU A 64 -25.19 -40.08 -32.13
N LEU A 65 -25.85 -39.60 -31.07
CA LEU A 65 -25.16 -39.06 -29.89
C LEU A 65 -24.41 -40.13 -29.10
N GLU A 66 -24.89 -41.38 -29.09
CA GLU A 66 -24.14 -42.54 -28.57
C GLU A 66 -22.86 -42.78 -29.38
N ASN A 67 -22.94 -42.76 -30.72
CA ASN A 67 -21.76 -42.92 -31.59
C ASN A 67 -20.74 -41.79 -31.42
N LEU A 68 -21.21 -40.59 -31.03
CA LEU A 68 -20.36 -39.44 -30.70
C LEU A 68 -19.88 -39.45 -29.24
N ASN A 69 -20.22 -40.49 -28.46
CA ASN A 69 -19.92 -40.66 -27.03
C ASN A 69 -20.50 -39.56 -26.11
N VAL A 70 -21.48 -38.78 -26.58
CA VAL A 70 -22.14 -37.75 -25.77
C VAL A 70 -22.97 -38.39 -24.65
N LEU A 71 -23.61 -39.52 -24.93
CA LEU A 71 -24.45 -40.26 -23.98
C LEU A 71 -23.73 -41.44 -23.29
N ASP A 72 -22.40 -41.55 -23.44
CA ASP A 72 -21.64 -42.71 -22.96
C ASP A 72 -21.83 -42.99 -21.45
N GLY A 73 -22.05 -44.25 -21.09
CA GLY A 73 -22.27 -44.67 -19.70
C GLY A 73 -23.55 -44.15 -19.02
N ILE A 74 -24.46 -43.49 -19.74
CA ILE A 74 -25.76 -43.05 -19.21
C ILE A 74 -26.82 -44.11 -19.55
N THR A 75 -27.53 -44.62 -18.54
CA THR A 75 -28.67 -45.53 -18.76
C THR A 75 -29.95 -44.71 -18.90
N TYR A 76 -30.65 -44.83 -20.02
CA TYR A 76 -31.87 -44.05 -20.28
C TYR A 76 -32.87 -44.80 -21.15
N LYS A 77 -34.14 -44.37 -21.11
CA LYS A 77 -35.15 -44.63 -22.15
C LYS A 77 -35.51 -43.31 -22.84
N PRO A 78 -35.99 -43.35 -24.11
CA PRO A 78 -36.23 -42.12 -24.85
C PRO A 78 -37.20 -41.12 -24.18
N GLN A 79 -38.16 -41.61 -23.39
CA GLN A 79 -39.16 -40.78 -22.70
C GLN A 79 -38.81 -40.46 -21.24
N ASP A 80 -37.66 -40.92 -20.76
CA ASP A 80 -37.22 -40.58 -19.41
C ASP A 80 -36.86 -39.08 -19.36
N GLY A 81 -37.19 -38.43 -18.25
CA GLY A 81 -36.78 -37.05 -18.00
C GLY A 81 -35.28 -36.97 -17.72
N VAL A 82 -34.61 -35.98 -18.31
CA VAL A 82 -33.18 -35.73 -18.11
C VAL A 82 -32.99 -34.95 -16.82
N THR A 83 -32.20 -35.47 -15.89
CA THR A 83 -31.87 -34.74 -14.67
C THR A 83 -30.81 -33.66 -14.95
N VAL A 84 -30.75 -32.63 -14.10
CA VAL A 84 -29.74 -31.56 -14.21
C VAL A 84 -28.30 -32.12 -14.17
N LYS A 85 -28.06 -33.17 -13.38
CA LYS A 85 -26.75 -33.83 -13.29
C LYS A 85 -26.37 -34.50 -14.61
N GLU A 86 -27.30 -35.22 -15.22
CA GLU A 86 -27.06 -35.88 -16.52
C GLU A 86 -26.87 -34.83 -17.62
N LEU A 87 -27.69 -33.77 -17.61
CA LEU A 87 -27.55 -32.66 -18.55
C LEU A 87 -26.16 -32.01 -18.48
N ALA A 88 -25.63 -31.78 -17.28
CA ALA A 88 -24.29 -31.21 -17.11
C ALA A 88 -23.21 -32.09 -17.75
N VAL A 89 -23.28 -33.42 -17.55
CA VAL A 89 -22.36 -34.37 -18.17
C VAL A 89 -22.51 -34.38 -19.70
N ILE A 90 -23.75 -34.34 -20.19
CA ILE A 90 -24.06 -34.31 -21.63
C ILE A 90 -23.49 -33.04 -22.27
N VAL A 91 -23.67 -31.88 -21.66
CA VAL A 91 -23.16 -30.59 -22.17
C VAL A 91 -21.63 -30.53 -22.13
N ASP A 92 -20.99 -31.02 -21.06
CA ASP A 92 -19.52 -31.11 -20.99
C ASP A 92 -18.94 -31.98 -22.13
N ARG A 93 -19.59 -33.10 -22.44
CA ARG A 93 -19.19 -33.96 -23.56
C ARG A 93 -19.50 -33.33 -24.91
N LEU A 94 -20.62 -32.61 -25.01
CA LEU A 94 -20.98 -31.86 -26.20
C LEU A 94 -19.89 -30.83 -26.55
N PHE A 95 -19.40 -30.06 -25.57
CA PHE A 95 -18.28 -29.13 -25.77
C PHE A 95 -17.04 -29.79 -26.38
N LYS A 96 -16.82 -31.08 -26.10
CA LYS A 96 -15.70 -31.90 -26.59
C LYS A 96 -16.02 -32.72 -27.83
N THR A 97 -17.20 -32.52 -28.43
CA THR A 97 -17.64 -33.22 -29.64
C THR A 97 -17.36 -32.34 -30.87
N ARG A 98 -16.88 -32.95 -31.94
CA ARG A 98 -16.62 -32.24 -33.21
C ARG A 98 -17.92 -31.93 -33.95
N MET A 99 -17.94 -30.79 -34.63
CA MET A 99 -19.02 -30.44 -35.55
C MET A 99 -19.04 -31.41 -36.74
N LYS A 100 -20.23 -31.73 -37.27
CA LYS A 100 -20.48 -32.77 -38.31
C LYS A 100 -19.47 -32.80 -39.47
N ASN A 101 -18.99 -31.64 -39.92
CA ASN A 101 -18.08 -31.50 -41.07
C ASN A 101 -16.87 -30.60 -40.77
N GLY A 102 -16.55 -30.38 -39.48
CA GLY A 102 -15.53 -29.43 -39.04
C GLY A 102 -14.35 -30.10 -38.34
N SER A 103 -13.21 -29.40 -38.32
CA SER A 103 -12.11 -29.73 -37.40
C SER A 103 -12.33 -29.18 -35.99
N GLU A 104 -13.25 -28.22 -35.86
CA GLU A 104 -13.61 -27.51 -34.62
C GLU A 104 -14.46 -28.37 -33.69
N TYR A 105 -14.27 -28.18 -32.39
CA TYR A 105 -15.14 -28.70 -31.35
C TYR A 105 -16.34 -27.77 -31.16
N PHE A 106 -17.44 -28.27 -30.62
CA PHE A 106 -18.65 -27.46 -30.40
C PHE A 106 -18.37 -26.21 -29.56
N ILE A 107 -17.50 -26.30 -28.54
CA ILE A 107 -17.14 -25.14 -27.70
C ILE A 107 -16.51 -24.00 -28.51
N ASP A 108 -15.76 -24.30 -29.57
CA ASP A 108 -15.10 -23.30 -30.42
C ASP A 108 -16.14 -22.46 -31.19
N THR A 109 -17.34 -23.00 -31.39
CA THR A 109 -18.46 -22.31 -32.05
C THR A 109 -19.27 -21.42 -31.10
N THR A 110 -18.98 -21.48 -29.79
CA THR A 110 -19.71 -20.75 -28.76
C THR A 110 -18.88 -19.57 -28.23
N PRO A 111 -19.18 -18.31 -28.59
CA PRO A 111 -18.29 -17.18 -28.32
C PRO A 111 -18.08 -16.89 -26.83
N ASN A 112 -19.04 -17.27 -25.99
CA ASN A 112 -19.02 -17.00 -24.55
C ASN A 112 -18.38 -18.14 -23.75
N PHE A 113 -18.00 -19.26 -24.36
CA PHE A 113 -17.33 -20.36 -23.65
C PHE A 113 -15.97 -20.63 -24.24
N LYS A 114 -14.98 -20.90 -23.38
CA LYS A 114 -13.61 -21.20 -23.79
C LYS A 114 -13.00 -22.26 -22.89
N GLU A 115 -12.10 -23.07 -23.44
CA GLU A 115 -11.11 -23.78 -22.62
C GLU A 115 -9.90 -22.87 -22.41
N VAL A 116 -9.43 -22.79 -21.16
CA VAL A 116 -8.25 -22.01 -20.77
C VAL A 116 -7.36 -22.82 -19.84
N ILE A 117 -6.05 -22.70 -20.00
CA ILE A 117 -5.01 -23.18 -19.09
C ILE A 117 -4.48 -21.97 -18.34
N VAL A 118 -4.49 -22.00 -17.01
CA VAL A 118 -4.05 -20.87 -16.20
C VAL A 118 -2.54 -20.84 -16.13
N LEU A 119 -1.94 -19.77 -16.66
CA LEU A 119 -0.48 -19.62 -16.79
C LEU A 119 0.10 -18.61 -15.80
N LYS A 120 -0.70 -17.67 -15.29
CA LYS A 120 -0.25 -16.67 -14.32
C LYS A 120 -1.40 -16.12 -13.48
N THR A 121 -1.14 -15.91 -12.20
CA THR A 121 -2.04 -15.27 -11.22
C THR A 121 -1.22 -14.40 -10.28
N ALA A 122 -1.90 -13.63 -9.42
CA ALA A 122 -1.24 -12.84 -8.37
C ALA A 122 -0.41 -13.68 -7.38
N THR A 123 -0.63 -15.00 -7.32
CA THR A 123 0.13 -15.93 -6.47
C THR A 123 1.61 -16.02 -6.84
N VAL A 124 1.93 -15.89 -8.13
CA VAL A 124 3.32 -15.96 -8.65
C VAL A 124 3.84 -14.61 -9.11
N ASP A 125 2.98 -13.59 -9.15
CA ASP A 125 3.33 -12.20 -9.46
C ASP A 125 2.42 -11.26 -8.67
N SER A 126 2.89 -10.86 -7.48
CA SER A 126 2.13 -10.01 -6.56
C SER A 126 1.86 -8.60 -7.10
N SER A 127 2.49 -8.19 -8.21
CA SER A 127 2.22 -6.90 -8.86
C SER A 127 0.92 -6.90 -9.66
N MET A 128 0.37 -8.07 -9.97
CA MET A 128 -0.88 -8.21 -10.70
C MET A 128 -2.10 -7.89 -9.84
N ASP A 129 -3.16 -7.38 -10.49
CA ASP A 129 -4.49 -7.32 -9.89
C ASP A 129 -4.92 -8.71 -9.38
N GLN A 130 -5.43 -8.76 -8.14
CA GLN A 130 -5.79 -10.00 -7.44
C GLN A 130 -6.89 -10.82 -8.13
N LYS A 131 -7.65 -10.23 -9.06
CA LYS A 131 -8.65 -10.92 -9.87
C LYS A 131 -8.19 -11.22 -11.29
N ARG A 132 -7.01 -10.75 -11.68
CA ARG A 132 -6.48 -10.94 -13.03
C ARG A 132 -5.80 -12.30 -13.16
N ILE A 133 -6.16 -13.02 -14.21
CA ILE A 133 -5.50 -14.26 -14.62
C ILE A 133 -4.99 -14.15 -16.05
N GLU A 134 -3.80 -14.68 -16.31
CA GLU A 134 -3.31 -14.89 -17.68
C GLU A 134 -3.40 -16.36 -18.03
N THR A 135 -3.87 -16.63 -19.25
CA THR A 135 -4.11 -17.98 -19.76
C THR A 135 -3.47 -18.16 -21.13
N ASP A 136 -3.45 -19.40 -21.62
CA ASP A 136 -3.06 -19.70 -23.00
C ASP A 136 -4.00 -19.07 -24.06
N ASN A 137 -5.19 -18.63 -23.66
CA ASN A 137 -6.20 -18.04 -24.55
C ASN A 137 -6.62 -16.62 -24.11
N GLY A 138 -5.66 -15.85 -23.60
CA GLY A 138 -5.83 -14.43 -23.29
C GLY A 138 -5.84 -14.11 -21.79
N VAL A 139 -6.13 -12.84 -21.50
CA VAL A 139 -6.13 -12.27 -20.15
C VAL A 139 -7.58 -12.04 -19.73
N PHE A 140 -7.91 -12.47 -18.52
CA PHE A 140 -9.26 -12.39 -17.97
C PHE A 140 -9.26 -11.83 -16.55
N TYR A 141 -10.42 -11.35 -16.12
CA TYR A 141 -10.70 -10.96 -14.74
C TYR A 141 -11.79 -11.86 -14.16
N LEU A 142 -11.66 -12.22 -12.88
CA LEU A 142 -12.65 -13.02 -12.17
C LEU A 142 -13.80 -12.14 -11.66
N ASP A 143 -15.04 -12.56 -11.91
CA ASP A 143 -16.23 -11.94 -11.31
C ASP A 143 -16.30 -12.20 -9.80
N ASP A 144 -17.12 -11.43 -9.10
CA ASP A 144 -17.34 -11.60 -7.66
C ASP A 144 -17.89 -13.00 -7.33
N GLY A 145 -17.26 -13.68 -6.38
CA GLY A 145 -17.64 -15.03 -5.95
C GLY A 145 -17.01 -16.17 -6.76
N ILE A 146 -16.23 -15.87 -7.79
CA ILE A 146 -15.42 -16.88 -8.48
C ILE A 146 -14.11 -17.11 -7.71
N PHE A 147 -13.80 -18.37 -7.45
CA PHE A 147 -12.56 -18.75 -6.75
C PHE A 147 -11.34 -18.60 -7.68
N MET A 148 -10.18 -18.30 -7.10
CA MET A 148 -8.92 -18.23 -7.85
C MET A 148 -8.58 -19.63 -8.40
N PRO A 149 -8.42 -19.81 -9.72
CA PRO A 149 -8.02 -21.09 -10.28
C PRO A 149 -6.60 -21.50 -9.89
N GLU A 150 -6.36 -22.80 -9.95
CA GLU A 150 -5.03 -23.40 -9.78
C GLU A 150 -4.15 -23.12 -11.00
N LEU A 151 -2.89 -22.75 -10.76
CA LEU A 151 -1.88 -22.59 -11.80
C LEU A 151 -1.65 -23.92 -12.54
N GLY A 152 -1.52 -23.83 -13.86
CA GLY A 152 -1.29 -24.95 -14.77
C GLY A 152 -2.51 -25.83 -15.03
N TYR A 153 -3.66 -25.55 -14.41
CA TYR A 153 -4.88 -26.34 -14.57
C TYR A 153 -5.72 -25.83 -15.73
N ARG A 154 -6.47 -26.74 -16.36
CA ARG A 154 -7.40 -26.42 -17.44
C ARG A 154 -8.83 -26.29 -16.93
N TYR A 155 -9.49 -25.23 -17.37
CA TYR A 155 -10.87 -24.90 -17.05
C TYR A 155 -11.68 -24.65 -18.30
N THR A 156 -12.96 -25.01 -18.26
CA THR A 156 -13.98 -24.44 -19.14
C THR A 156 -14.53 -23.21 -18.46
N VAL A 157 -14.47 -22.06 -19.13
CA VAL A 157 -14.93 -20.78 -18.60
C VAL A 157 -16.06 -20.21 -19.43
N ARG A 158 -17.00 -19.54 -18.77
CA ARG A 158 -17.94 -18.62 -19.41
C ARG A 158 -17.40 -17.20 -19.27
N THR A 159 -17.34 -16.47 -20.38
CA THR A 159 -16.79 -15.12 -20.42
C THR A 159 -17.80 -14.11 -20.95
N GLU A 160 -17.86 -12.94 -20.31
CA GLU A 160 -18.57 -11.75 -20.77
C GLU A 160 -17.57 -10.58 -20.72
N ASP A 161 -17.22 -9.98 -21.85
CA ASP A 161 -16.25 -8.86 -21.95
C ASP A 161 -14.93 -9.08 -21.19
N ASN A 162 -14.33 -10.28 -21.35
CA ASN A 162 -13.12 -10.75 -20.64
C ASN A 162 -13.26 -10.93 -19.12
N ILE A 163 -14.49 -10.88 -18.60
CA ILE A 163 -14.81 -11.26 -17.22
C ILE A 163 -15.28 -12.72 -17.21
N ILE A 164 -14.65 -13.55 -16.39
CA ILE A 164 -15.06 -14.93 -16.16
C ILE A 164 -16.20 -14.92 -15.14
N THR A 165 -17.41 -15.27 -15.60
CA THR A 165 -18.64 -15.30 -14.79
C THR A 165 -18.99 -16.69 -14.30
N ALA A 166 -18.38 -17.73 -14.87
CA ALA A 166 -18.46 -19.10 -14.38
C ALA A 166 -17.25 -19.91 -14.83
N MET A 167 -16.85 -20.90 -14.03
CA MET A 167 -15.76 -21.80 -14.38
C MET A 167 -16.01 -23.23 -13.89
N ALA A 168 -15.51 -24.21 -14.66
CA ALA A 168 -15.54 -25.62 -14.30
C ALA A 168 -14.18 -26.26 -14.60
N GLY A 169 -13.61 -26.94 -13.61
CA GLY A 169 -12.37 -27.71 -13.77
C GLY A 169 -12.60 -28.95 -14.64
N GLN A 170 -11.60 -29.30 -15.44
CA GLN A 170 -11.65 -30.47 -16.32
C GLN A 170 -11.26 -31.75 -15.56
N THR A 171 -11.80 -32.90 -15.98
CA THR A 171 -11.44 -34.22 -15.45
C THR A 171 -10.06 -34.65 -15.97
N LEU A 172 -9.02 -34.04 -15.41
CA LEU A 172 -7.61 -34.32 -15.68
C LEU A 172 -6.89 -34.65 -14.38
N SER A 173 -5.86 -35.49 -14.46
CA SER A 173 -4.92 -35.69 -13.36
C SER A 173 -3.69 -34.81 -13.57
N TYR A 174 -3.18 -34.21 -12.51
CA TYR A 174 -2.06 -33.28 -12.56
C TYR A 174 -0.92 -33.79 -11.70
N GLU A 175 0.26 -34.00 -12.31
CA GLU A 175 1.49 -34.25 -11.59
C GLU A 175 2.24 -32.94 -11.38
N LYS A 176 2.70 -32.72 -10.15
CA LYS A 176 3.39 -31.49 -9.71
C LYS A 176 4.86 -31.80 -9.43
N TYR A 177 5.76 -31.14 -10.15
CA TYR A 177 7.20 -31.33 -10.06
C TYR A 177 7.87 -30.06 -9.57
N SER A 178 8.53 -30.14 -8.41
CA SER A 178 9.41 -29.09 -7.87
C SER A 178 10.85 -29.45 -8.23
N VAL A 179 11.48 -28.65 -9.08
CA VAL A 179 12.81 -28.94 -9.65
C VAL A 179 13.91 -28.64 -8.63
N LYS A 180 14.83 -29.57 -8.45
CA LYS A 180 16.07 -29.37 -7.67
C LYS A 180 17.25 -29.05 -8.58
N GLU A 181 17.43 -29.88 -9.60
CA GLU A 181 18.57 -29.88 -10.51
C GLU A 181 18.14 -30.40 -11.88
N VAL A 182 18.73 -29.86 -12.94
CA VAL A 182 18.57 -30.34 -14.32
C VAL A 182 19.83 -31.12 -14.71
N SER A 183 19.64 -32.35 -15.19
CA SER A 183 20.69 -33.17 -15.81
C SER A 183 20.49 -33.24 -17.33
N ALA A 184 21.48 -33.76 -18.06
CA ALA A 184 21.47 -33.74 -19.53
C ALA A 184 20.22 -34.35 -20.19
N ASP A 185 19.56 -35.33 -19.55
CA ASP A 185 18.42 -36.06 -20.12
C ASP A 185 17.19 -36.13 -19.20
N ALA A 186 17.23 -35.47 -18.04
CA ALA A 186 16.23 -35.66 -16.99
C ALA A 186 16.27 -34.55 -15.93
N VAL A 187 15.21 -34.47 -15.16
CA VAL A 187 15.04 -33.53 -14.05
C VAL A 187 15.11 -34.30 -12.74
N VAL A 188 15.91 -33.81 -11.79
CA VAL A 188 15.92 -34.28 -10.41
C VAL A 188 15.01 -33.37 -9.61
N LEU A 189 14.02 -33.94 -8.94
CA LEU A 189 13.05 -33.22 -8.13
C LEU A 189 13.55 -33.01 -6.69
N ASN A 190 12.96 -32.05 -5.97
CA ASN A 190 13.30 -31.80 -4.56
C ASN A 190 13.02 -33.00 -3.63
N ASN A 191 12.09 -33.88 -4.01
CA ASN A 191 11.86 -35.18 -3.36
C ASN A 191 12.86 -36.28 -3.78
N GLN A 192 13.93 -35.92 -4.49
CA GLN A 192 15.00 -36.79 -5.01
C GLN A 192 14.59 -37.74 -6.14
N LYS A 193 13.33 -37.71 -6.60
CA LYS A 193 12.89 -38.51 -7.75
C LYS A 193 13.52 -37.95 -9.03
N LYS A 194 14.08 -38.83 -9.87
CA LYS A 194 14.53 -38.50 -11.23
C LYS A 194 13.38 -38.75 -12.21
N VAL A 195 13.03 -37.75 -13.01
CA VAL A 195 11.92 -37.81 -13.99
C VAL A 195 12.42 -37.42 -15.37
N ARG A 196 11.95 -38.12 -16.41
CA ARG A 196 12.12 -37.72 -17.81
C ARG A 196 10.83 -37.08 -18.28
N LEU A 197 10.93 -35.85 -18.79
CA LEU A 197 9.81 -35.14 -19.39
C LEU A 197 9.47 -35.74 -20.74
N ASN A 198 8.19 -35.76 -21.09
CA ASN A 198 7.70 -36.40 -22.30
C ASN A 198 7.91 -35.50 -23.52
N GLY A 199 8.64 -36.02 -24.50
CA GLY A 199 8.98 -35.29 -25.72
C GLY A 199 7.83 -35.09 -26.71
N ASN A 200 6.68 -35.74 -26.51
CA ASN A 200 5.58 -35.80 -27.49
C ASN A 200 4.38 -34.92 -27.11
N ILE A 201 4.50 -34.08 -26.09
CA ILE A 201 3.45 -33.16 -25.64
C ILE A 201 3.91 -31.72 -25.77
N SER A 202 2.95 -30.81 -25.86
CA SER A 202 3.22 -29.37 -25.85
C SER A 202 3.45 -28.86 -24.43
N TYR A 203 4.40 -27.93 -24.29
CA TYR A 203 4.69 -27.25 -23.03
C TYR A 203 4.34 -25.77 -23.14
N TYR A 204 3.90 -25.18 -22.03
CA TYR A 204 3.64 -23.74 -21.93
C TYR A 204 4.65 -23.11 -20.96
N TYR A 205 5.28 -22.02 -21.38
CA TYR A 205 6.22 -21.24 -20.56
C TYR A 205 6.10 -19.75 -20.92
N ASN A 206 5.96 -18.89 -19.91
CA ASN A 206 5.84 -17.43 -20.07
C ASN A 206 4.82 -16.99 -21.13
N GLY A 207 3.62 -17.59 -21.08
CA GLY A 207 2.51 -17.26 -21.98
C GLY A 207 2.64 -17.83 -23.41
N LYS A 208 3.68 -18.63 -23.70
CA LYS A 208 3.95 -19.18 -25.03
C LYS A 208 4.04 -20.70 -25.00
N THR A 209 3.68 -21.34 -26.10
CA THR A 209 3.99 -22.75 -26.33
C THR A 209 5.47 -22.88 -26.68
N ILE A 210 6.17 -23.82 -26.03
CA ILE A 210 7.57 -24.17 -26.29
C ILE A 210 7.69 -25.65 -26.66
N GLU A 211 8.73 -25.99 -27.41
CA GLU A 211 9.00 -27.38 -27.79
C GLU A 211 9.55 -28.16 -26.59
N ALA A 212 9.23 -29.46 -26.51
CA ALA A 212 9.65 -30.28 -25.38
C ALA A 212 11.18 -30.37 -25.20
N SER A 213 11.95 -30.21 -26.29
CA SER A 213 13.42 -30.16 -26.26
C SER A 213 13.97 -28.89 -25.62
N GLU A 214 13.20 -27.80 -25.57
CA GLU A 214 13.62 -26.51 -25.00
C GLU A 214 13.39 -26.45 -23.48
N VAL A 215 12.49 -27.30 -22.96
CA VAL A 215 12.07 -27.27 -21.55
C VAL A 215 13.26 -27.38 -20.60
N LEU A 216 14.18 -28.33 -20.84
CA LEU A 216 15.34 -28.51 -19.95
C LEU A 216 16.25 -27.27 -19.89
N GLY A 217 16.28 -26.46 -20.96
CA GLY A 217 17.11 -25.26 -21.03
C GLY A 217 16.55 -24.06 -20.25
N VAL A 218 15.25 -24.06 -19.93
CA VAL A 218 14.60 -22.97 -19.18
C VAL A 218 14.42 -23.28 -17.69
N LEU A 219 14.59 -24.54 -17.29
CA LEU A 219 14.44 -24.96 -15.90
C LEU A 219 15.62 -24.50 -15.04
N LYS A 220 15.28 -23.97 -13.86
CA LYS A 220 16.19 -23.56 -12.79
C LYS A 220 15.87 -24.36 -11.52
N THR A 221 16.73 -24.27 -10.51
CA THR A 221 16.37 -24.75 -9.17
C THR A 221 15.10 -24.04 -8.69
N ASN A 222 14.16 -24.82 -8.16
CA ASN A 222 12.79 -24.45 -7.78
C ASN A 222 11.87 -23.99 -8.91
N SER A 223 12.25 -24.16 -10.18
CA SER A 223 11.24 -24.15 -11.25
C SER A 223 10.15 -25.19 -10.95
N SER A 224 8.93 -24.88 -11.38
CA SER A 224 7.78 -25.78 -11.19
C SER A 224 7.31 -26.29 -12.53
N VAL A 225 7.06 -27.59 -12.62
CA VAL A 225 6.47 -28.21 -13.82
C VAL A 225 5.19 -28.93 -13.44
N ILE A 226 4.10 -28.64 -14.15
CA ILE A 226 2.82 -29.32 -13.99
C ILE A 226 2.56 -30.13 -15.26
N ILE A 227 2.38 -31.44 -15.12
CA ILE A 227 2.03 -32.33 -16.23
C ILE A 227 0.57 -32.74 -16.10
N ALA A 228 -0.24 -32.41 -17.10
CA ALA A 228 -1.64 -32.80 -17.15
C ALA A 228 -1.80 -34.08 -17.97
N SER A 229 -2.59 -35.02 -17.45
CA SER A 229 -2.90 -36.30 -18.08
C SER A 229 -4.40 -36.57 -18.15
N ARG A 230 -4.80 -37.28 -19.21
CA ARG A 230 -6.16 -37.79 -19.41
C ARG A 230 -6.08 -39.31 -19.57
N ASN A 231 -6.78 -40.05 -18.71
CA ASN A 231 -6.79 -41.52 -18.73
C ASN A 231 -5.36 -42.14 -18.73
N GLY A 232 -4.44 -41.54 -17.97
CA GLY A 232 -3.05 -41.98 -17.87
C GLY A 232 -2.13 -41.59 -19.03
N SER A 233 -2.65 -40.89 -20.05
CA SER A 233 -1.84 -40.32 -21.13
C SER A 233 -1.61 -38.83 -20.88
N GLU A 234 -0.35 -38.41 -20.87
CA GLU A 234 0.02 -37.00 -20.74
C GLU A 234 -0.43 -36.23 -21.99
N ILE A 235 -0.95 -35.01 -21.78
CA ILE A 235 -1.52 -34.19 -22.86
C ILE A 235 -0.88 -32.81 -22.99
N TYR A 236 -0.37 -32.22 -21.90
CA TYR A 236 0.43 -30.98 -21.93
C TYR A 236 1.22 -30.81 -20.63
N GLY A 237 2.24 -29.95 -20.68
CA GLY A 237 2.96 -29.49 -19.51
C GLY A 237 2.96 -27.96 -19.36
N VAL A 238 3.08 -27.44 -18.15
CA VAL A 238 3.25 -26.01 -17.88
C VAL A 238 4.48 -25.82 -17.01
N VAL A 239 5.35 -24.90 -17.42
CA VAL A 239 6.62 -24.58 -16.76
C VAL A 239 6.51 -23.20 -16.13
N PHE A 240 6.96 -23.09 -14.89
CA PHE A 240 7.02 -21.84 -14.15
C PHE A 240 8.44 -21.58 -13.67
N ASP A 241 8.86 -20.32 -13.78
CA ASP A 241 10.06 -19.81 -13.11
C ASP A 241 9.91 -19.93 -11.58
N PRO A 242 11.01 -20.06 -10.83
CA PRO A 242 10.97 -19.99 -9.38
C PRO A 242 10.46 -18.61 -8.92
N VAL A 243 9.76 -18.58 -7.80
CA VAL A 243 9.15 -17.37 -7.23
C VAL A 243 10.16 -16.69 -6.31
N TYR A 244 10.40 -15.41 -6.53
CA TYR A 244 11.23 -14.57 -5.65
C TYR A 244 10.35 -13.83 -4.66
N SER A 245 10.75 -13.80 -3.39
CA SER A 245 10.18 -12.88 -2.41
C SER A 245 10.44 -11.43 -2.80
N ALA A 246 9.76 -10.50 -2.13
CA ALA A 246 10.24 -9.13 -2.04
C ALA A 246 11.65 -9.11 -1.41
N PRO A 247 12.51 -8.15 -1.76
CA PRO A 247 13.82 -8.05 -1.12
C PRO A 247 13.66 -7.74 0.37
N LYS A 248 14.50 -8.38 1.18
CA LYS A 248 14.64 -8.07 2.60
C LYS A 248 16.05 -7.57 2.86
N ILE A 249 16.17 -6.45 3.56
CA ILE A 249 17.46 -5.84 3.87
C ILE A 249 17.83 -6.24 5.29
N ILE A 250 19.06 -6.71 5.47
CA ILE A 250 19.59 -7.01 6.80
C ILE A 250 20.00 -5.69 7.46
N THR A 251 19.40 -5.39 8.61
CA THR A 251 19.64 -4.13 9.34
C THR A 251 20.44 -4.39 10.60
N ALA A 252 21.05 -3.33 11.16
CA ALA A 252 21.82 -3.42 12.40
C ALA A 252 21.00 -3.92 13.62
N SER A 253 19.67 -3.79 13.59
CA SER A 253 18.79 -4.29 14.65
C SER A 253 18.57 -5.81 14.61
N MET A 254 18.92 -6.47 13.49
CA MET A 254 18.80 -7.92 13.32
C MET A 254 20.03 -8.63 13.89
N THR A 255 19.97 -8.97 15.18
CA THR A 255 21.06 -9.71 15.85
C THR A 255 21.30 -11.09 15.22
N GLY A 256 22.51 -11.64 15.37
CA GLY A 256 22.85 -12.98 14.87
C GLY A 256 21.87 -14.07 15.33
N ASP A 257 21.44 -14.04 16.60
CA ASP A 257 20.43 -14.96 17.13
C ASP A 257 19.05 -14.79 16.47
N ALA A 258 18.67 -13.56 16.13
CA ALA A 258 17.43 -13.30 15.41
C ALA A 258 17.50 -13.83 13.97
N LEU A 259 18.64 -13.66 13.30
CA LEU A 259 18.88 -14.18 11.94
C LEU A 259 18.89 -15.72 11.92
N GLU A 260 19.51 -16.37 12.91
CA GLU A 260 19.50 -17.83 13.05
C GLU A 260 18.09 -18.40 13.23
N ARG A 261 17.21 -17.69 13.95
CA ARG A 261 15.79 -18.08 14.04
C ARG A 261 15.05 -17.85 12.73
N LEU A 262 15.27 -16.70 12.09
CA LEU A 262 14.56 -16.29 10.88
C LEU A 262 14.86 -17.22 9.69
N TYR A 263 16.11 -17.62 9.51
CA TYR A 263 16.55 -18.47 8.40
C TYR A 263 16.90 -19.89 8.84
N PHE A 264 16.35 -20.34 9.95
CA PHE A 264 16.64 -21.66 10.50
C PHE A 264 16.39 -22.77 9.47
N GLY A 265 17.40 -23.61 9.24
CA GLY A 265 17.32 -24.75 8.32
C GLY A 265 17.28 -24.39 6.83
N LYS A 266 17.31 -23.11 6.45
CA LYS A 266 17.36 -22.68 5.05
C LYS A 266 18.78 -22.81 4.50
N PHE A 267 18.87 -23.11 3.20
CA PHE A 267 20.13 -22.96 2.47
C PHE A 267 20.30 -21.49 2.09
N ILE A 268 21.44 -20.89 2.42
CA ILE A 268 21.75 -19.49 2.11
C ILE A 268 22.96 -19.48 1.18
N ASP A 269 22.78 -18.93 -0.02
CA ASP A 269 23.83 -18.74 -1.01
C ASP A 269 24.30 -17.28 -1.04
N ARG A 270 25.59 -17.08 -0.82
CA ARG A 270 26.27 -15.80 -1.05
C ARG A 270 27.37 -16.02 -2.08
N ASN A 271 27.19 -15.46 -3.27
CA ASN A 271 28.15 -15.56 -4.37
C ASN A 271 28.60 -17.01 -4.67
N GLY A 272 27.64 -17.96 -4.67
CA GLY A 272 27.89 -19.38 -4.96
C GLY A 272 28.46 -20.19 -3.77
N LYS A 273 28.51 -19.60 -2.56
CA LYS A 273 28.98 -20.26 -1.34
C LYS A 273 27.86 -20.34 -0.32
N LYS A 274 27.72 -21.53 0.27
CA LYS A 274 26.84 -21.74 1.42
C LYS A 274 27.37 -20.99 2.65
N ILE A 275 26.51 -20.22 3.30
CA ILE A 275 26.78 -19.55 4.58
C ILE A 275 25.73 -19.92 5.65
N ASN A 276 26.03 -19.61 6.91
CA ASN A 276 25.08 -19.67 8.02
C ASN A 276 24.31 -18.34 8.15
N PRO A 277 23.10 -18.33 8.73
CA PRO A 277 22.33 -17.10 8.95
C PRO A 277 23.08 -16.01 9.73
N SER A 278 23.84 -16.38 10.76
CA SER A 278 24.67 -15.46 11.55
C SER A 278 25.82 -14.79 10.77
N GLN A 279 26.09 -15.22 9.54
CA GLN A 279 27.09 -14.63 8.66
C GLN A 279 26.51 -13.63 7.66
N LEU A 280 25.20 -13.37 7.72
CA LEU A 280 24.59 -12.24 7.02
C LEU A 280 25.07 -10.93 7.64
N GLU A 281 25.39 -9.96 6.81
CA GLU A 281 25.95 -8.67 7.20
C GLU A 281 24.91 -7.57 7.02
N VAL A 282 25.06 -6.48 7.79
CA VAL A 282 24.23 -5.28 7.60
C VAL A 282 24.37 -4.81 6.16
N ASN A 283 23.25 -4.39 5.57
CA ASN A 283 23.08 -3.99 4.17
C ASN A 283 23.01 -5.15 3.16
N ASP A 284 23.14 -6.41 3.57
CA ASP A 284 22.85 -7.55 2.68
C ASP A 284 21.39 -7.47 2.18
N VAL A 285 21.20 -7.58 0.87
CA VAL A 285 19.87 -7.69 0.24
C VAL A 285 19.59 -9.15 -0.03
N VAL A 286 18.59 -9.71 0.66
CA VAL A 286 18.26 -11.13 0.59
C VAL A 286 16.91 -11.39 -0.07
N TYR A 287 16.87 -12.44 -0.89
CA TYR A 287 15.66 -12.94 -1.53
C TYR A 287 15.46 -14.40 -1.15
N GLU A 288 14.24 -14.77 -0.76
CA GLU A 288 13.83 -16.17 -0.69
C GLU A 288 13.31 -16.61 -2.06
N ILE A 289 13.78 -17.76 -2.53
CA ILE A 289 13.45 -18.35 -3.83
C ILE A 289 12.76 -19.69 -3.61
N THR A 290 11.47 -19.78 -3.96
CA THR A 290 10.60 -20.95 -3.74
C THR A 290 10.07 -21.50 -5.07
N ASP A 291 9.47 -22.69 -5.01
CA ASP A 291 8.57 -23.14 -6.07
C ASP A 291 7.23 -22.39 -6.00
N ILE A 292 6.36 -22.56 -7.02
CA ILE A 292 5.07 -21.86 -7.09
C ILE A 292 4.09 -22.24 -5.95
N TRP A 293 4.44 -23.24 -5.14
CA TRP A 293 3.67 -23.70 -3.99
C TRP A 293 4.26 -23.19 -2.66
N GLY A 294 5.27 -22.31 -2.69
CA GLY A 294 5.92 -21.77 -1.50
C GLY A 294 6.84 -22.76 -0.77
N ASN A 295 7.17 -23.90 -1.39
CA ASN A 295 7.97 -24.94 -0.78
C ASN A 295 9.44 -24.90 -1.26
N ASN A 296 10.28 -25.67 -0.58
CA ASN A 296 11.69 -25.90 -0.95
C ASN A 296 12.55 -24.62 -1.02
N GLY A 297 12.15 -23.57 -0.30
CA GLY A 297 12.80 -22.26 -0.33
C GLY A 297 14.28 -22.29 0.05
N TYR A 298 15.09 -21.54 -0.70
CA TYR A 298 16.46 -21.17 -0.34
C TYR A 298 16.64 -19.65 -0.43
N VAL A 299 17.67 -19.13 0.21
CA VAL A 299 17.94 -17.69 0.27
C VAL A 299 19.16 -17.37 -0.60
N VAL A 300 19.07 -16.28 -1.36
CA VAL A 300 20.21 -15.72 -2.11
C VAL A 300 20.51 -14.33 -1.59
N VAL A 301 21.79 -14.06 -1.36
CA VAL A 301 22.33 -12.80 -0.85
C VAL A 301 22.96 -12.01 -1.99
N TYR A 302 22.60 -10.72 -2.08
CA TYR A 302 23.22 -9.73 -2.93
C TYR A 302 23.86 -8.66 -2.05
N ASP A 303 25.18 -8.52 -2.16
CA ASP A 303 26.02 -7.59 -1.38
C ASP A 303 26.61 -6.46 -2.24
N ASN A 304 25.98 -6.17 -3.37
CA ASN A 304 26.39 -5.09 -4.26
C ASN A 304 25.90 -3.74 -3.72
N GLU A 305 26.84 -2.85 -3.45
CA GLU A 305 26.55 -1.49 -3.00
C GLU A 305 27.31 -0.45 -3.82
N VAL A 306 26.75 0.75 -3.93
CA VAL A 306 27.40 1.89 -4.57
C VAL A 306 27.29 3.10 -3.67
N SER A 307 28.43 3.63 -3.23
CA SER A 307 28.47 4.85 -2.41
C SER A 307 28.86 6.07 -3.24
N GLY A 308 28.23 7.21 -2.95
CA GLY A 308 28.56 8.48 -3.58
C GLY A 308 27.63 9.60 -3.18
N GLU A 309 27.99 10.82 -3.58
CA GLU A 309 27.14 11.99 -3.42
C GLU A 309 25.98 11.96 -4.42
N ILE A 310 24.77 12.21 -3.95
CA ILE A 310 23.59 12.36 -4.79
C ILE A 310 23.71 13.66 -5.56
N THR A 311 23.82 13.52 -6.87
CA THR A 311 23.91 14.65 -7.80
C THR A 311 22.55 15.00 -8.42
N ASN A 312 21.63 14.04 -8.50
CA ASN A 312 20.29 14.25 -9.06
C ASN A 312 19.32 13.13 -8.64
N ILE A 313 18.02 13.45 -8.65
CA ILE A 313 16.90 12.49 -8.46
C ILE A 313 15.89 12.74 -9.58
N SER A 314 15.59 11.71 -10.37
CA SER A 314 14.86 11.83 -11.64
C SER A 314 13.63 10.91 -11.70
N PRO A 315 12.54 11.29 -12.39
CA PRO A 315 12.33 12.59 -13.04
C PRO A 315 12.05 13.74 -12.08
N ASN A 316 11.53 13.46 -10.88
CA ASN A 316 11.25 14.47 -9.86
C ASN A 316 11.04 13.82 -8.48
N LEU A 317 11.02 14.63 -7.42
CA LEU A 317 10.86 14.17 -6.03
C LEU A 317 9.47 13.57 -5.70
N MET A 318 8.45 13.77 -6.54
CA MET A 318 7.10 13.24 -6.29
C MET A 318 6.90 11.84 -6.88
N ALA A 319 7.68 11.49 -7.90
CA ALA A 319 7.68 10.18 -8.53
C ALA A 319 9.11 9.84 -8.97
N PRO A 320 10.02 9.58 -8.01
CA PRO A 320 11.39 9.23 -8.34
C PRO A 320 11.45 7.84 -8.97
N GLU A 321 12.22 7.71 -10.04
CA GLU A 321 12.51 6.45 -10.75
C GLU A 321 14.00 6.12 -10.74
N SER A 322 14.87 7.10 -10.47
CA SER A 322 16.31 6.89 -10.39
C SER A 322 17.03 7.91 -9.49
N ILE A 323 18.17 7.48 -8.95
CA ILE A 323 19.13 8.32 -8.20
C ILE A 323 20.43 8.38 -9.00
N GLU A 324 21.03 9.57 -9.10
CA GLU A 324 22.30 9.78 -9.79
C GLU A 324 23.44 10.02 -8.81
N LEU A 325 24.45 9.14 -8.82
CA LEU A 325 25.67 9.31 -8.04
C LEU A 325 26.84 9.62 -8.97
N GLY A 326 27.48 10.78 -8.79
CA GLY A 326 28.67 11.16 -9.55
C GLY A 326 28.51 11.09 -11.08
N GLY A 327 27.34 11.41 -11.62
CA GLY A 327 27.06 11.34 -13.06
C GLY A 327 26.52 10.00 -13.59
N VAL A 328 26.40 8.98 -12.73
CA VAL A 328 25.87 7.66 -13.09
C VAL A 328 24.47 7.49 -12.52
N SER A 329 23.49 7.19 -13.39
CA SER A 329 22.09 6.99 -13.01
C SER A 329 21.81 5.53 -12.65
N TYR A 330 21.24 5.32 -11.47
CA TYR A 330 20.81 4.03 -10.94
C TYR A 330 19.29 3.97 -10.85
N GLN A 331 18.69 2.97 -11.48
CA GLN A 331 17.23 2.77 -11.52
C GLN A 331 16.73 2.22 -10.18
N LEU A 332 15.62 2.77 -9.68
CA LEU A 332 14.96 2.26 -8.48
C LEU A 332 14.24 0.95 -8.77
N ASP A 333 14.30 0.02 -7.83
CA ASP A 333 13.43 -1.14 -7.82
C ASP A 333 12.00 -0.72 -7.44
N SER A 334 11.00 -1.47 -7.90
CA SER A 334 9.61 -1.29 -7.47
C SER A 334 9.41 -1.41 -5.96
N SER A 335 10.29 -2.11 -5.26
CA SER A 335 10.28 -2.24 -3.81
C SER A 335 10.97 -1.10 -3.08
N PHE A 336 11.57 -0.14 -3.78
CA PHE A 336 12.31 0.94 -3.15
C PHE A 336 11.38 1.80 -2.28
N PRO A 337 11.77 2.13 -1.04
CA PRO A 337 10.98 2.98 -0.14
C PRO A 337 11.03 4.45 -0.61
N VAL A 338 10.18 4.80 -1.57
CA VAL A 338 10.13 6.14 -2.20
C VAL A 338 9.88 7.27 -1.19
N GLU A 339 9.32 6.94 -0.03
CA GLU A 339 9.18 7.84 1.11
C GLU A 339 10.51 8.38 1.63
N LYS A 340 11.63 7.66 1.46
CA LYS A 340 12.96 8.16 1.84
C LYS A 340 13.39 9.37 0.99
N ILE A 341 12.83 9.53 -0.21
CA ILE A 341 13.22 10.56 -1.19
C ILE A 341 12.21 11.72 -1.25
N ASN A 342 10.93 11.43 -0.99
CA ASN A 342 9.84 12.37 -1.23
C ASN A 342 9.90 13.59 -0.27
N LYS A 343 8.86 14.43 -0.25
CA LYS A 343 8.88 15.69 0.51
C LYS A 343 9.18 15.52 2.01
N SER A 344 8.78 14.41 2.60
CA SER A 344 9.02 14.05 4.01
C SER A 344 10.19 13.08 4.19
N GLY A 345 10.91 12.76 3.11
CA GLY A 345 12.02 11.84 3.11
C GLY A 345 13.32 12.43 3.64
N THR A 346 14.25 11.57 4.01
CA THR A 346 15.54 11.95 4.59
C THR A 346 16.63 12.23 3.57
N ILE A 347 16.42 11.82 2.33
CA ILE A 347 17.40 11.87 1.25
C ILE A 347 17.21 13.13 0.40
N GLU A 348 18.32 13.82 0.12
CA GLU A 348 18.38 14.99 -0.75
C GLU A 348 19.67 15.06 -1.59
N VAL A 349 19.62 15.86 -2.65
CA VAL A 349 20.78 16.15 -3.50
C VAL A 349 21.86 16.85 -2.66
N GLY A 350 23.11 16.42 -2.82
CA GLY A 350 24.27 16.88 -2.06
C GLY A 350 24.64 15.98 -0.88
N GLN A 351 23.80 15.03 -0.49
CA GLN A 351 24.14 14.06 0.55
C GLN A 351 24.92 12.87 -0.02
N THR A 352 25.80 12.29 0.80
CA THR A 352 26.46 11.02 0.48
C THR A 352 25.59 9.85 0.95
N VAL A 353 25.32 8.92 0.05
CA VAL A 353 24.54 7.70 0.31
C VAL A 353 25.29 6.47 -0.17
N THR A 354 24.90 5.31 0.35
CA THR A 354 25.18 3.98 -0.16
C THR A 354 23.89 3.38 -0.72
N LEU A 355 23.85 3.14 -2.02
CA LEU A 355 22.75 2.46 -2.71
C LEU A 355 22.92 0.95 -2.61
N LEU A 356 21.90 0.25 -2.12
CA LEU A 356 21.87 -1.21 -2.01
C LEU A 356 21.22 -1.79 -3.26
N LEU A 357 21.94 -2.64 -3.99
CA LEU A 357 21.48 -3.16 -5.27
C LEU A 357 20.95 -4.59 -5.15
N GLY A 358 19.74 -4.79 -5.67
CA GLY A 358 19.07 -6.08 -5.72
C GLY A 358 19.50 -6.96 -6.89
N LYS A 359 18.73 -8.03 -7.12
CA LYS A 359 19.02 -9.08 -8.13
C LYS A 359 19.21 -8.57 -9.57
N ASP A 360 18.59 -7.45 -9.91
CA ASP A 360 18.60 -6.86 -11.26
C ASP A 360 19.51 -5.61 -11.36
N ASN A 361 20.40 -5.39 -10.38
CA ASN A 361 21.21 -4.17 -10.20
C ASN A 361 20.39 -2.88 -10.08
N LYS A 362 19.11 -3.01 -9.70
CA LYS A 362 18.25 -1.88 -9.33
C LYS A 362 18.41 -1.58 -7.85
N VAL A 363 18.23 -0.31 -7.50
CA VAL A 363 18.33 0.19 -6.13
C VAL A 363 17.12 -0.29 -5.34
N VAL A 364 17.36 -1.19 -4.39
CA VAL A 364 16.35 -1.69 -3.46
C VAL A 364 16.22 -0.75 -2.27
N ASP A 365 17.32 -0.14 -1.85
CA ASP A 365 17.34 0.85 -0.78
C ASP A 365 18.52 1.82 -0.90
N ALA A 366 18.44 2.93 -0.18
CA ALA A 366 19.50 3.91 -0.06
C ALA A 366 19.73 4.25 1.43
N VAL A 367 20.97 4.09 1.87
CA VAL A 367 21.40 4.34 3.25
C VAL A 367 22.25 5.60 3.27
N LEU A 368 21.94 6.57 4.14
CA LEU A 368 22.77 7.76 4.31
C LEU A 368 24.12 7.40 4.92
N SER A 369 25.21 7.84 4.31
CA SER A 369 26.55 7.62 4.86
C SER A 369 26.79 8.55 6.05
N GLY A 370 27.24 8.00 7.18
CA GLY A 370 27.64 8.77 8.36
C GLY A 370 28.09 7.89 9.53
N THR A 371 28.45 8.51 10.65
CA THR A 371 29.06 7.85 11.82
C THR A 371 28.06 7.47 12.91
N GLY A 372 26.75 7.52 12.63
CA GLY A 372 25.69 7.32 13.62
C GLY A 372 25.12 5.91 13.62
N GLU A 373 25.09 5.27 14.79
CA GLU A 373 24.22 4.12 15.07
C GLU A 373 22.81 4.64 15.44
N ASN A 374 22.22 5.49 14.59
CA ASN A 374 20.96 6.18 14.90
C ASN A 374 19.70 5.46 14.36
N ASP A 375 19.85 4.37 13.61
CA ASP A 375 18.74 3.61 13.01
C ASP A 375 17.75 3.02 14.03
N ASN A 376 18.18 2.88 15.29
CA ASN A 376 17.33 2.37 16.36
C ASN A 376 16.43 3.44 16.97
N TYR A 377 16.53 4.72 16.59
CA TYR A 377 15.63 5.77 17.08
C TYR A 377 14.31 5.79 16.33
N VAL A 378 13.23 6.01 17.07
CA VAL A 378 11.86 6.09 16.54
C VAL A 378 11.07 7.15 17.32
N LEU A 379 10.12 7.77 16.64
CA LEU A 379 9.09 8.59 17.28
C LEU A 379 7.80 7.77 17.38
N VAL A 380 7.27 7.64 18.60
CA VAL A 380 6.06 6.83 18.83
C VAL A 380 4.82 7.64 18.45
N LEU A 381 4.28 7.40 17.26
CA LEU A 381 3.09 8.11 16.77
C LEU A 381 1.82 7.64 17.48
N ASN A 382 1.72 6.35 17.77
CA ASN A 382 0.56 5.77 18.42
C ASN A 382 0.92 4.55 19.26
N ALA A 383 0.12 4.28 20.28
CA ALA A 383 0.20 3.08 21.08
C ALA A 383 -1.20 2.75 21.60
N TYR A 384 -1.68 1.55 21.30
CA TYR A 384 -3.06 1.14 21.56
C TYR A 384 -3.16 -0.36 21.85
N THR A 385 -4.31 -0.80 22.35
CA THR A 385 -4.56 -2.20 22.69
C THR A 385 -5.81 -2.68 21.97
N GLU A 386 -5.72 -3.84 21.33
CA GLU A 386 -6.87 -4.53 20.74
C GLU A 386 -6.99 -5.94 21.31
N LYS A 387 -8.10 -6.62 20.99
CA LYS A 387 -8.30 -8.03 21.33
C LYS A 387 -8.13 -8.87 20.08
N SER A 388 -7.33 -9.93 20.16
CA SER A 388 -7.13 -10.85 19.05
C SER A 388 -8.46 -11.43 18.56
N GLN A 389 -8.58 -11.55 17.24
CA GLN A 389 -9.72 -12.18 16.55
C GLN A 389 -9.39 -13.60 16.05
N GLU A 390 -8.12 -14.02 16.15
CA GLU A 390 -7.70 -15.35 15.72
C GLU A 390 -8.28 -16.43 16.63
N ILE A 391 -8.68 -17.56 16.04
CA ILE A 391 -9.34 -18.65 16.77
C ILE A 391 -8.45 -19.18 17.91
N GLU A 392 -7.13 -19.18 17.71
CA GLU A 392 -6.16 -19.77 18.63
C GLU A 392 -5.95 -18.95 19.91
N ASN A 393 -6.06 -17.63 19.83
CA ASN A 393 -5.84 -16.70 20.95
C ASN A 393 -6.98 -15.67 21.08
N TYR A 394 -8.20 -16.05 20.69
CA TYR A 394 -9.35 -15.16 20.64
C TYR A 394 -9.60 -14.44 21.98
N GLY A 395 -9.64 -13.11 21.93
CA GLY A 395 -9.88 -12.26 23.10
C GLY A 395 -8.65 -11.89 23.92
N GLU A 396 -7.46 -12.42 23.61
CA GLU A 396 -6.21 -11.99 24.24
C GLU A 396 -5.88 -10.54 23.89
N LYS A 397 -5.29 -9.81 24.83
CA LYS A 397 -4.89 -8.41 24.62
C LYS A 397 -3.59 -8.36 23.81
N LEU A 398 -3.67 -7.74 22.64
CA LEU A 398 -2.53 -7.41 21.79
C LEU A 398 -2.20 -5.93 21.97
N TYR A 399 -0.94 -5.62 22.23
CA TYR A 399 -0.46 -4.26 22.38
C TYR A 399 0.23 -3.84 21.09
N PHE A 400 -0.24 -2.77 20.48
CA PHE A 400 0.29 -2.24 19.23
C PHE A 400 1.00 -0.92 19.45
N VAL A 401 2.06 -0.70 18.69
CA VAL A 401 2.76 0.58 18.58
C VAL A 401 2.95 0.93 17.11
N THR A 402 2.69 2.19 16.76
CA THR A 402 2.96 2.73 15.43
C THR A 402 4.10 3.72 15.54
N LEU A 403 5.18 3.47 14.80
CA LEU A 403 6.46 4.14 14.92
C LEU A 403 6.79 4.87 13.63
N LEU A 404 7.24 6.12 13.74
CA LEU A 404 7.94 6.83 12.67
C LEU A 404 9.43 6.51 12.82
N HIS A 405 10.00 5.90 11.78
CA HIS A 405 11.41 5.51 11.72
C HIS A 405 12.29 6.65 11.22
N THR A 406 13.60 6.48 11.40
CA THR A 406 14.63 7.43 10.96
C THR A 406 14.62 7.70 9.46
N ASP A 407 14.09 6.78 8.67
CA ASP A 407 13.98 6.88 7.22
C ASP A 407 12.66 7.52 6.75
N GLY A 408 11.80 7.93 7.68
CA GLY A 408 10.49 8.52 7.40
C GLY A 408 9.37 7.48 7.23
N SER A 409 9.68 6.18 7.21
CA SER A 409 8.67 5.14 7.13
C SER A 409 7.85 5.06 8.43
N ILE A 410 6.57 4.74 8.28
CA ILE A 410 5.65 4.53 9.41
C ILE A 410 5.24 3.07 9.43
N LYS A 411 5.61 2.34 10.48
CA LYS A 411 5.28 0.91 10.62
C LYS A 411 4.64 0.62 11.97
N THR A 412 3.69 -0.32 11.96
CA THR A 412 3.03 -0.83 13.16
C THR A 412 3.67 -2.15 13.58
N TYR A 413 3.81 -2.34 14.89
CA TYR A 413 4.42 -3.50 15.51
C TYR A 413 3.60 -3.97 16.70
N LEU A 414 3.82 -5.23 17.10
CA LEU A 414 3.38 -5.73 18.40
C LEU A 414 4.37 -5.32 19.49
N ALA A 415 3.88 -5.19 20.73
CA ALA A 415 4.69 -5.00 21.93
C ALA A 415 4.28 -6.00 23.01
N LYS A 416 5.21 -6.36 23.89
CA LYS A 416 4.93 -7.29 25.00
C LYS A 416 4.04 -6.72 26.11
N LYS A 417 3.84 -5.40 26.12
CA LYS A 417 3.06 -4.68 27.12
C LYS A 417 2.54 -3.36 26.55
N ASP A 418 1.64 -2.72 27.29
CA ASP A 418 1.13 -1.39 26.99
C ASP A 418 2.27 -0.35 26.97
N MET A 419 2.35 0.39 25.86
CA MET A 419 3.34 1.45 25.61
C MET A 419 2.67 2.83 25.44
N SER A 420 1.40 2.99 25.82
CA SER A 420 0.65 4.25 25.73
C SER A 420 1.34 5.44 26.38
N ALA A 421 2.13 5.19 27.43
CA ALA A 421 2.92 6.21 28.12
C ALA A 421 4.01 6.85 27.24
N LEU A 422 4.45 6.19 26.16
CA LEU A 422 5.45 6.71 25.23
C LEU A 422 4.82 7.42 24.04
N LYS A 423 3.49 7.53 23.95
CA LYS A 423 2.84 8.15 22.79
C LYS A 423 3.24 9.62 22.68
N GLY A 424 3.85 9.94 21.54
CA GLY A 424 4.40 11.25 21.22
C GLY A 424 5.84 11.43 21.64
N ASP A 425 6.45 10.44 22.28
CA ASP A 425 7.84 10.49 22.72
C ASP A 425 8.81 9.86 21.73
N LEU A 426 10.05 10.35 21.75
CA LEU A 426 11.18 9.69 21.12
C LEU A 426 11.60 8.48 21.96
N ALA A 427 11.90 7.36 21.31
CA ALA A 427 12.38 6.14 21.93
C ALA A 427 13.44 5.48 21.06
N THR A 428 14.17 4.52 21.63
CA THR A 428 14.90 3.52 20.84
C THR A 428 14.09 2.22 20.77
N TYR A 429 14.19 1.50 19.66
CA TYR A 429 13.50 0.22 19.45
C TYR A 429 14.45 -0.94 19.12
N SER A 430 13.99 -2.16 19.41
CA SER A 430 14.63 -3.40 18.97
C SER A 430 13.57 -4.44 18.62
N ILE A 431 13.80 -5.21 17.55
CA ILE A 431 12.95 -6.35 17.19
C ILE A 431 13.36 -7.53 18.07
N ILE A 432 12.40 -8.06 18.82
CA ILE A 432 12.64 -9.19 19.74
C ILE A 432 12.06 -10.50 19.22
N GLU A 433 11.07 -10.44 18.34
CA GLU A 433 10.43 -11.59 17.70
C GLU A 433 9.86 -11.17 16.34
N THR A 434 10.02 -12.00 15.31
CA THR A 434 9.47 -11.75 13.97
C THR A 434 8.16 -12.51 13.79
N GLY A 435 7.14 -11.85 13.26
CA GLY A 435 5.82 -12.45 13.02
C GLY A 435 5.45 -12.48 11.54
N GLU A 436 4.37 -13.17 11.21
CA GLU A 436 3.82 -13.22 9.85
C GLU A 436 3.20 -11.87 9.47
N ASP A 437 2.33 -11.32 10.33
CA ASP A 437 1.71 -10.01 10.13
C ASP A 437 2.50 -8.85 10.75
N TYR A 438 3.00 -9.05 11.98
CA TYR A 438 3.68 -8.02 12.76
C TYR A 438 4.90 -8.57 13.48
N ASP A 439 6.03 -7.89 13.34
CA ASP A 439 7.17 -8.08 14.25
C ASP A 439 6.81 -7.55 15.64
N THR A 440 7.35 -8.17 16.68
CA THR A 440 7.24 -7.71 18.07
C THR A 440 8.50 -6.94 18.47
N VAL A 441 8.29 -5.77 19.09
CA VAL A 441 9.36 -4.85 19.47
C VAL A 441 9.41 -4.55 20.97
N SER A 442 10.58 -4.11 21.42
CA SER A 442 10.81 -3.50 22.73
C SER A 442 11.20 -2.03 22.54
N LEU A 443 10.60 -1.13 23.33
CA LEU A 443 10.87 0.32 23.31
C LEU A 443 11.56 0.78 24.59
N THR A 444 12.54 1.66 24.46
CA THR A 444 13.25 2.30 25.58
C THR A 444 13.16 3.82 25.43
N ALA A 445 12.61 4.50 26.43
CA ALA A 445 12.49 5.97 26.43
C ALA A 445 13.87 6.64 26.48
N VAL A 446 13.97 7.82 25.86
CA VAL A 446 15.16 8.67 25.97
C VAL A 446 14.99 9.73 27.07
N GLU A 447 16.09 10.32 27.52
CA GLU A 447 16.07 11.43 28.48
C GLU A 447 16.03 12.78 27.76
N TYR A 448 15.01 13.59 28.04
CA TYR A 448 14.86 14.91 27.42
C TYR A 448 15.69 16.01 28.07
N LEU A 449 16.07 16.97 27.24
CA LEU A 449 16.82 18.15 27.63
C LEU A 449 16.00 19.04 28.58
N PRO A 450 16.67 19.75 29.51
CA PRO A 450 16.03 20.78 30.32
C PRO A 450 15.52 21.92 29.42
N ARG A 451 14.42 22.56 29.84
CA ARG A 451 13.82 23.68 29.10
C ARG A 451 14.79 24.87 29.06
N LYS A 452 15.43 25.10 27.92
CA LYS A 452 16.24 26.28 27.62
C LYS A 452 16.15 26.68 26.14
N THR A 453 16.60 27.88 25.84
CA THR A 453 16.77 28.36 24.45
C THR A 453 18.01 27.76 23.82
N HIS A 454 17.94 27.51 22.51
CA HIS A 454 19.06 27.06 21.69
C HIS A 454 19.21 27.98 20.47
N GLU A 455 20.35 27.91 19.79
CA GLU A 455 20.61 28.68 18.58
C GLU A 455 21.05 27.77 17.43
N ILE A 456 20.44 27.93 16.26
CA ILE A 456 20.72 27.15 15.06
C ILE A 456 21.55 28.00 14.09
N PHE A 457 22.80 27.60 13.91
CA PHE A 457 23.74 28.18 12.95
C PHE A 457 23.68 27.33 11.67
N LYS A 458 22.78 27.72 10.76
CA LYS A 458 22.42 26.90 9.60
C LYS A 458 23.56 26.77 8.60
N ASP A 459 24.26 27.87 8.34
CA ASP A 459 25.38 27.95 7.39
C ASP A 459 26.60 27.19 7.92
N GLU A 460 26.87 27.26 9.22
CA GLU A 460 27.95 26.52 9.89
C GLU A 460 27.57 25.07 10.27
N ARG A 461 26.32 24.65 10.00
CA ARG A 461 25.75 23.35 10.37
C ARG A 461 25.96 23.01 11.86
N LYS A 462 25.55 23.93 12.75
CA LYS A 462 25.67 23.78 14.21
C LYS A 462 24.38 24.06 14.96
N ILE A 463 24.23 23.40 16.10
CA ILE A 463 23.31 23.80 17.16
C ILE A 463 24.13 24.15 18.40
N ASP A 464 23.94 25.36 18.91
CA ASP A 464 24.80 25.97 19.92
C ASP A 464 26.29 25.90 19.50
N ASN A 465 27.07 25.02 20.13
CA ASN A 465 28.49 24.83 19.83
C ASN A 465 28.82 23.47 19.19
N LEU A 466 27.81 22.62 18.95
CA LEU A 466 27.98 21.26 18.44
C LEU A 466 27.75 21.25 16.93
N TYR A 467 28.63 20.58 16.18
CA TYR A 467 28.43 20.30 14.77
C TYR A 467 27.34 19.26 14.59
N VAL A 468 26.66 19.31 13.45
CA VAL A 468 25.59 18.39 13.09
C VAL A 468 26.04 17.53 11.92
N ALA A 469 25.96 16.22 12.09
CA ALA A 469 26.37 15.25 11.09
C ALA A 469 25.51 15.37 9.82
N ASP A 470 26.05 14.93 8.68
CA ASP A 470 25.31 14.93 7.41
C ASP A 470 24.12 13.99 7.43
N ASN A 471 24.26 12.84 8.12
CA ASN A 471 23.22 11.83 8.33
C ASN A 471 22.35 12.09 9.58
N VAL A 472 22.26 13.34 10.05
CA VAL A 472 21.39 13.67 11.19
C VAL A 472 19.94 13.31 10.90
N VAL A 473 19.29 12.66 11.87
CA VAL A 473 17.85 12.39 11.83
C VAL A 473 17.14 13.44 12.68
N ILE A 474 16.17 14.14 12.09
CA ILE A 474 15.49 15.26 12.74
C ILE A 474 14.00 14.96 12.86
N PHE A 475 13.59 14.40 13.99
CA PHE A 475 12.18 14.18 14.30
C PHE A 475 11.50 15.51 14.63
N ASN A 476 10.34 15.78 14.03
CA ASN A 476 9.52 16.96 14.33
C ASN A 476 8.09 16.52 14.67
N MET A 477 7.68 16.71 15.92
CA MET A 477 6.30 16.48 16.35
C MET A 477 5.46 17.72 16.02
N ILE A 478 4.59 17.63 15.03
CA ILE A 478 3.67 18.73 14.68
C ILE A 478 2.53 18.76 15.71
N ASN A 479 1.92 17.61 15.97
CA ASN A 479 0.79 17.50 16.88
C ASN A 479 0.62 16.08 17.47
N ASN A 480 0.61 15.96 18.79
CA ASN A 480 0.29 14.70 19.47
C ASN A 480 -1.22 14.53 19.59
N VAL A 481 -1.81 13.63 18.80
CA VAL A 481 -3.27 13.44 18.73
C VAL A 481 -3.70 12.15 19.41
N TYR A 482 -4.62 12.25 20.38
CA TYR A 482 -5.16 11.09 21.08
C TYR A 482 -6.14 10.29 20.21
N GLY A 483 -6.06 8.95 20.26
CA GLY A 483 -6.98 8.04 19.55
C GLY A 483 -6.66 7.79 18.07
N ARG A 484 -5.64 8.44 17.50
CA ARG A 484 -5.11 8.17 16.15
C ARG A 484 -3.59 8.38 16.13
N ASN A 485 -2.95 8.18 14.99
CA ASN A 485 -1.54 8.55 14.83
C ASN A 485 -1.34 10.06 15.06
N SER A 486 -0.29 10.39 15.81
CA SER A 486 0.18 11.77 15.93
C SER A 486 0.67 12.29 14.58
N ASP A 487 0.51 13.58 14.35
CA ASP A 487 1.00 14.26 13.16
C ASP A 487 2.48 14.61 13.42
N ALA A 488 3.40 13.96 12.71
CA ALA A 488 4.84 14.17 12.84
C ALA A 488 5.56 13.81 11.54
N GLU A 489 6.79 14.27 11.42
CA GLU A 489 7.61 14.09 10.22
C GLU A 489 9.10 14.04 10.55
N ILE A 490 9.90 13.61 9.57
CA ILE A 490 11.34 13.81 9.56
C ILE A 490 11.65 15.07 8.77
N LEU A 491 12.48 15.94 9.32
CA LEU A 491 12.96 17.16 8.69
C LEU A 491 14.34 16.97 8.08
N LYS A 492 14.62 17.75 7.05
CA LYS A 492 15.97 17.96 6.53
C LYS A 492 16.63 19.10 7.28
N TRP A 493 17.96 19.12 7.32
CA TRP A 493 18.70 20.26 7.89
C TRP A 493 18.34 21.58 7.19
N SER A 494 18.10 21.51 5.87
CA SER A 494 17.64 22.63 5.07
C SER A 494 16.26 23.17 5.46
N ASP A 495 15.44 22.41 6.18
CA ASP A 495 14.11 22.84 6.61
C ASP A 495 14.17 23.69 7.88
N LEU A 496 15.20 23.49 8.71
CA LEU A 496 15.31 24.18 9.99
C LEU A 496 15.45 25.70 9.83
N PRO A 497 14.84 26.49 10.74
CA PRO A 497 15.08 27.92 10.80
C PRO A 497 16.51 28.20 11.30
N SER A 498 17.06 29.36 10.97
CA SER A 498 18.32 29.84 11.56
C SER A 498 18.05 30.84 12.69
N GLY A 499 18.96 30.90 13.65
CA GLY A 499 18.92 31.77 14.82
C GLY A 499 18.34 31.11 16.06
N LYS A 500 17.99 31.93 17.05
CA LYS A 500 17.48 31.46 18.35
C LYS A 500 16.08 30.87 18.23
N ILE A 501 15.89 29.77 18.94
CA ILE A 501 14.61 29.06 19.04
C ILE A 501 14.05 29.15 20.47
N GLU A 502 12.73 29.14 20.58
CA GLU A 502 12.04 29.25 21.86
C GLU A 502 12.38 28.07 22.78
N ALA A 503 12.38 28.33 24.10
CA ALA A 503 12.62 27.28 25.07
C ALA A 503 11.58 26.16 24.91
N SER A 504 12.04 24.91 24.98
CA SER A 504 11.24 23.69 24.79
C SER A 504 10.94 23.28 23.35
N LYS A 505 11.35 24.05 22.33
CA LYS A 505 11.23 23.62 20.91
C LYS A 505 12.15 22.44 20.61
N LEU A 506 13.39 22.46 21.10
CA LEU A 506 14.31 21.32 21.03
C LEU A 506 14.16 20.47 22.30
N LYS A 507 13.79 19.20 22.13
CA LYS A 507 13.52 18.25 23.23
C LYS A 507 14.68 17.28 23.47
N TYR A 508 15.39 16.89 22.42
CA TYR A 508 16.43 15.86 22.49
C TYR A 508 17.57 16.14 21.51
N ILE A 509 18.79 15.81 21.95
CA ILE A 509 20.01 15.77 21.14
C ILE A 509 20.72 14.45 21.49
N HIS A 510 21.09 13.68 20.46
CA HIS A 510 22.11 12.64 20.56
C HIS A 510 23.37 13.10 19.83
N THR A 511 24.53 12.65 20.30
CA THR A 511 25.82 12.90 19.66
C THR A 511 26.59 11.60 19.53
N THR A 512 27.31 11.42 18.42
CA THR A 512 28.06 10.20 18.11
C THR A 512 29.46 10.51 17.58
N GLY A 513 30.29 9.47 17.48
CA GLY A 513 31.63 9.52 16.91
C GLY A 513 32.65 10.30 17.74
N ASP A 514 33.90 10.29 17.27
CA ASP A 514 35.04 10.91 17.97
C ASP A 514 34.91 12.44 18.09
N PHE A 515 34.17 13.07 17.17
CA PHE A 515 33.91 14.50 17.15
C PHE A 515 32.68 14.92 17.98
N MET A 516 31.89 13.95 18.48
CA MET A 516 30.63 14.18 19.19
C MET A 516 29.64 15.02 18.37
N ASP A 517 29.55 14.72 17.08
CA ASP A 517 28.64 15.41 16.18
C ASP A 517 27.20 14.95 16.45
N ILE A 518 26.26 15.88 16.31
CA ILE A 518 24.83 15.61 16.50
C ILE A 518 24.32 14.73 15.35
N ASP A 519 23.76 13.58 15.66
CA ASP A 519 23.19 12.62 14.71
C ASP A 519 21.69 12.34 14.93
N VAL A 520 21.12 12.75 16.06
CA VAL A 520 19.66 12.72 16.30
C VAL A 520 19.18 13.99 16.97
N LEU A 521 18.09 14.54 16.44
CA LEU A 521 17.36 15.68 16.97
C LEU A 521 15.87 15.34 17.11
N TYR A 522 15.24 15.88 18.16
CA TYR A 522 13.79 15.85 18.29
C TYR A 522 13.25 17.22 18.66
N PHE A 523 12.37 17.73 17.82
CA PHE A 523 11.71 19.02 17.97
C PHE A 523 10.20 18.88 18.22
N ASP A 524 9.66 19.87 18.93
CA ASP A 524 8.23 20.11 19.14
C ASP A 524 7.77 21.26 18.25
N ASN A 525 7.27 20.88 17.08
CA ASN A 525 6.73 21.72 16.03
C ASN A 525 7.65 22.91 15.69
N ILE A 526 8.89 22.64 15.26
CA ILE A 526 9.90 23.69 15.03
C ILE A 526 9.52 24.67 13.91
N LEU A 527 8.69 24.23 12.97
CA LEU A 527 8.23 25.02 11.83
C LEU A 527 6.94 25.82 12.11
N ASP A 528 6.39 25.72 13.32
CA ASP A 528 5.10 26.32 13.71
C ASP A 528 3.96 25.97 12.74
N GLU A 529 3.93 24.72 12.29
CA GLU A 529 2.88 24.20 11.44
C GLU A 529 1.55 24.10 12.19
N GLY A 530 0.47 24.45 11.50
CA GLY A 530 -0.86 24.53 12.11
C GLY A 530 -1.02 25.66 13.12
N ILE A 531 -0.03 26.56 13.28
CA ILE A 531 -0.13 27.71 14.18
C ILE A 531 -0.74 28.93 13.46
N TYR A 532 -1.77 29.51 14.08
CA TYR A 532 -2.49 30.69 13.59
C TYR A 532 -2.64 31.73 14.69
N TYR A 533 -3.01 32.95 14.30
CA TYR A 533 -3.28 34.05 15.23
C TYR A 533 -4.68 34.60 15.01
N GLY A 534 -5.50 34.56 16.05
CA GLY A 534 -6.90 34.99 16.02
C GLY A 534 -7.14 36.22 16.89
N LEU A 535 -7.93 37.17 16.39
CA LEU A 535 -8.38 38.34 17.16
C LEU A 535 -9.77 38.09 17.74
N VAL A 536 -9.90 38.05 19.07
CA VAL A 536 -11.19 37.80 19.74
C VAL A 536 -12.17 38.95 19.46
N THR A 537 -13.31 38.62 18.87
CA THR A 537 -14.41 39.56 18.58
C THR A 537 -15.56 39.43 19.58
N ASP A 538 -15.78 38.25 20.12
CA ASP A 538 -16.76 37.99 21.17
C ASP A 538 -16.38 36.76 22.02
N TYR A 539 -16.90 36.67 23.24
CA TYR A 539 -16.75 35.48 24.07
C TYR A 539 -17.90 35.35 25.06
N ARG A 540 -18.30 34.11 25.34
CA ARG A 540 -19.36 33.81 26.31
C ARG A 540 -18.96 32.59 27.15
N THR A 541 -19.19 32.66 28.45
CA THR A 541 -19.04 31.50 29.34
C THR A 541 -20.40 31.17 29.97
N GLU A 542 -20.92 30.00 29.66
CA GLU A 542 -22.18 29.49 30.18
C GLU A 542 -21.93 28.46 31.26
N TYR A 543 -22.67 28.58 32.37
CA TYR A 543 -22.71 27.58 33.43
C TYR A 543 -24.09 26.93 33.41
N LYS A 544 -24.15 25.65 33.04
CA LYS A 544 -25.38 24.85 33.05
C LYS A 544 -25.36 23.92 34.25
N LYS A 545 -26.46 23.91 34.99
CA LYS A 545 -26.67 23.01 36.12
C LYS A 545 -27.81 22.06 35.78
N SER A 546 -27.53 20.76 35.77
CA SER A 546 -28.53 19.70 35.64
C SER A 546 -28.36 18.72 36.80
N GLY A 547 -29.23 18.82 37.81
CA GLY A 547 -29.07 18.06 39.06
C GLY A 547 -27.79 18.44 39.83
N GLU A 548 -26.95 17.44 40.11
CA GLU A 548 -25.62 17.62 40.74
C GLU A 548 -24.51 17.94 39.73
N ILE A 549 -24.76 17.75 38.42
CA ILE A 549 -23.76 17.97 37.37
C ILE A 549 -23.74 19.46 37.01
N LYS A 550 -22.56 20.07 37.17
CA LYS A 550 -22.24 21.41 36.65
C LYS A 550 -21.42 21.24 35.38
N THR A 551 -21.93 21.68 34.24
CA THR A 551 -21.15 21.82 33.02
C THR A 551 -20.87 23.29 32.77
N VAL A 552 -19.64 23.59 32.35
CA VAL A 552 -19.24 24.91 31.90
C VAL A 552 -18.85 24.82 30.43
N THR A 553 -19.23 25.82 29.65
CA THR A 553 -18.85 25.92 28.24
C THR A 553 -18.43 27.36 27.98
N GLN A 554 -17.22 27.56 27.46
CA GLN A 554 -16.77 28.85 26.95
C GLN A 554 -16.74 28.81 25.43
N THR A 555 -17.51 29.69 24.80
CA THR A 555 -17.53 29.91 23.35
C THR A 555 -16.74 31.20 23.07
N ILE A 556 -15.75 31.12 22.19
CA ILE A 556 -14.89 32.23 21.79
C ILE A 556 -15.04 32.45 20.29
N THR A 557 -15.44 33.65 19.88
CA THR A 557 -15.53 34.06 18.47
C THR A 557 -14.34 34.96 18.14
N MET A 558 -13.67 34.69 17.03
CA MET A 558 -12.44 35.39 16.65
C MET A 558 -12.27 35.51 15.14
N LEU A 559 -11.50 36.51 14.71
CA LEU A 559 -11.09 36.69 13.32
C LEU A 559 -9.71 36.09 13.09
N VAL A 560 -9.62 35.11 12.20
CA VAL A 560 -8.35 34.54 11.73
C VAL A 560 -8.20 34.91 10.25
N LYS A 561 -7.19 35.71 9.91
CA LYS A 561 -6.97 36.25 8.55
C LYS A 561 -8.20 36.95 7.92
N GLY A 562 -9.13 37.44 8.75
CA GLY A 562 -10.34 38.15 8.33
C GLY A 562 -11.61 37.30 8.27
N GLU A 563 -11.49 35.98 8.40
CA GLU A 563 -12.62 35.07 8.47
C GLU A 563 -13.00 34.82 9.94
N GLU A 564 -14.30 34.67 10.21
CA GLU A 564 -14.80 34.42 11.56
C GLU A 564 -14.75 32.93 11.89
N TYR A 565 -14.21 32.61 13.07
CA TYR A 565 -14.16 31.27 13.63
C TYR A 565 -14.70 31.26 15.05
N THR A 566 -15.23 30.11 15.45
CA THR A 566 -15.70 29.86 16.80
C THR A 566 -14.96 28.66 17.39
N TYR A 567 -14.50 28.80 18.64
CA TYR A 567 -13.92 27.73 19.44
C TYR A 567 -14.75 27.53 20.71
N GLU A 568 -15.15 26.29 20.98
CA GLU A 568 -15.89 25.92 22.19
C GLU A 568 -15.04 24.98 23.05
N THR A 569 -14.92 25.31 24.34
CA THR A 569 -14.20 24.49 25.31
C THR A 569 -15.01 24.27 26.57
N GLY A 570 -14.91 23.05 27.11
CA GLY A 570 -15.44 22.70 28.44
C GLY A 570 -14.55 23.14 29.60
N GLU A 571 -13.34 23.63 29.31
CA GLU A 571 -12.38 24.15 30.26
C GLU A 571 -12.15 25.64 29.98
N PRO A 572 -12.79 26.56 30.72
CA PRO A 572 -12.72 27.99 30.44
C PRO A 572 -11.29 28.52 30.54
N ILE A 573 -10.88 29.24 29.51
CA ILE A 573 -9.57 29.88 29.43
C ILE A 573 -9.67 31.23 30.14
N SER A 574 -8.80 31.43 31.13
CA SER A 574 -8.68 32.70 31.85
C SER A 574 -8.01 33.77 30.98
N GLY A 575 -8.47 35.02 31.07
CA GLY A 575 -7.87 36.15 30.35
C GLY A 575 -8.46 36.44 28.95
N ILE A 576 -9.42 35.63 28.48
CA ILE A 576 -10.12 35.90 27.22
C ILE A 576 -11.00 37.14 27.36
N ILE A 577 -10.73 38.14 26.53
CA ILE A 577 -11.49 39.38 26.41
C ILE A 577 -11.61 39.78 24.94
N LYS A 578 -12.61 40.60 24.61
CA LYS A 578 -12.73 41.20 23.27
C LYS A 578 -11.48 42.04 22.96
N GLY A 579 -10.84 41.78 21.81
CA GLY A 579 -9.58 42.41 21.40
C GLY A 579 -8.32 41.64 21.80
N ALA A 580 -8.43 40.55 22.57
CA ALA A 580 -7.29 39.67 22.84
C ALA A 580 -6.81 39.00 21.54
N VAL A 581 -5.50 38.79 21.43
CA VAL A 581 -4.90 38.04 20.32
C VAL A 581 -4.53 36.66 20.84
N LEU A 582 -5.02 35.61 20.18
CA LEU A 582 -4.79 34.23 20.56
C LEU A 582 -3.80 33.58 19.61
N LYS A 583 -2.83 32.83 20.15
CA LYS A 583 -2.08 31.83 19.39
C LYS A 583 -2.94 30.56 19.36
N LEU A 584 -3.25 30.07 18.18
CA LEU A 584 -4.19 28.99 17.94
C LEU A 584 -3.48 27.82 17.27
N ARG A 585 -3.90 26.61 17.60
CA ARG A 585 -3.59 25.42 16.81
C ARG A 585 -4.80 25.07 15.96
N MET A 586 -4.60 24.90 14.66
CA MET A 586 -5.66 24.59 13.70
C MET A 586 -5.27 23.45 12.77
N SER A 587 -6.27 22.66 12.38
CA SER A 587 -6.17 21.68 11.29
C SER A 587 -7.25 21.99 10.26
N GLY A 588 -6.83 22.41 9.07
CA GLY A 588 -7.75 22.97 8.07
C GLY A 588 -8.52 24.18 8.64
N ASN A 589 -9.85 24.09 8.63
CA ASN A 589 -10.75 25.13 9.14
C ASN A 589 -11.19 24.91 10.61
N THR A 590 -10.62 23.92 11.30
CA THR A 590 -11.00 23.59 12.68
C THR A 590 -9.93 24.07 13.65
N ILE A 591 -10.35 24.82 14.68
CA ILE A 591 -9.50 25.17 15.82
C ILE A 591 -9.44 23.97 16.77
N LEU A 592 -8.22 23.48 17.03
CA LEU A 592 -7.97 22.35 17.94
C LEU A 592 -7.81 22.85 19.38
N SER A 593 -7.01 23.90 19.57
CA SER A 593 -6.68 24.46 20.88
C SER A 593 -6.28 25.94 20.80
N VAL A 594 -6.42 26.63 21.94
CA VAL A 594 -5.79 27.93 22.19
C VAL A 594 -4.49 27.67 22.94
N GLU A 595 -3.35 28.00 22.32
CA GLU A 595 -2.02 27.72 22.86
C GLU A 595 -1.52 28.83 23.78
N ASP A 596 -1.88 30.09 23.49
CA ASP A 596 -1.41 31.25 24.24
C ASP A 596 -2.31 32.48 24.02
N ILE A 597 -2.32 33.40 24.97
CA ILE A 597 -2.90 34.75 24.81
C ILE A 597 -1.73 35.72 24.64
N LYS A 598 -1.59 36.28 23.44
CA LYS A 598 -0.48 37.14 23.08
C LYS A 598 -0.71 38.55 23.59
N GLU A 599 0.27 39.05 24.34
CA GLU A 599 0.37 40.46 24.71
C GLU A 599 0.99 41.28 23.57
N PRO A 600 0.61 42.57 23.42
CA PRO A 600 1.21 43.44 22.42
C PRO A 600 2.69 43.68 22.77
N TYR A 601 3.57 43.45 21.80
CA TYR A 601 5.01 43.67 21.94
C TYR A 601 5.34 45.17 22.03
N VAL A 602 4.66 45.98 21.22
CA VAL A 602 4.74 47.44 21.29
C VAL A 602 3.35 48.03 21.08
N THR A 603 3.04 49.09 21.83
CA THR A 603 1.90 49.96 21.58
C THR A 603 2.42 51.39 21.43
N SER A 604 2.00 52.09 20.39
CA SER A 604 2.45 53.44 20.06
C SER A 604 1.36 54.25 19.39
N ASP A 605 1.34 55.55 19.65
CA ASP A 605 0.44 56.50 19.00
C ASP A 605 1.09 57.13 17.75
N GLU A 606 2.36 56.82 17.48
CA GLU A 606 3.14 57.30 16.33
C GLU A 606 3.72 56.13 15.52
N VAL A 607 3.62 56.18 14.19
CA VAL A 607 4.15 55.19 13.25
C VAL A 607 5.11 55.85 12.25
N GLN A 608 6.39 55.87 12.61
CA GLN A 608 7.43 56.54 11.83
C GLN A 608 7.50 56.13 10.34
N ALA A 609 7.20 54.85 10.02
CA ALA A 609 7.06 54.38 8.64
C ALA A 609 6.32 53.04 8.57
N SER A 610 5.63 52.78 7.46
CA SER A 610 5.05 51.47 7.16
C SER A 610 5.02 51.23 5.66
N ASP A 611 5.31 50.00 5.22
CA ASP A 611 5.14 49.55 3.84
C ASP A 611 4.41 48.18 3.81
N THR A 612 4.46 47.45 2.69
CA THR A 612 3.81 46.14 2.55
C THR A 612 4.56 44.99 3.23
N SER A 613 5.76 45.23 3.77
CA SER A 613 6.67 44.21 4.29
C SER A 613 7.18 44.49 5.71
N ARG A 614 7.07 45.73 6.19
CA ARG A 614 7.61 46.16 7.49
C ARG A 614 6.93 47.41 8.02
N ILE A 615 7.06 47.60 9.34
CA ILE A 615 6.64 48.78 10.08
C ILE A 615 7.77 49.27 10.98
N ARG A 616 7.90 50.58 11.15
CA ARG A 616 8.87 51.22 12.04
C ARG A 616 8.13 51.99 13.13
N ILE A 617 8.42 51.64 14.39
CA ILE A 617 7.87 52.26 15.60
C ILE A 617 9.01 52.39 16.60
N ASN A 618 9.11 53.53 17.29
CA ASN A 618 10.13 53.79 18.32
C ASN A 618 11.55 53.45 17.84
N ASP A 619 11.90 53.91 16.63
CA ASP A 619 13.17 53.68 15.93
C ASP A 619 13.53 52.23 15.63
N THR A 620 12.61 51.29 15.89
CA THR A 620 12.79 49.87 15.63
C THR A 620 11.97 49.46 14.41
N THR A 621 12.59 48.75 13.47
CA THR A 621 11.92 48.21 12.28
C THR A 621 11.55 46.75 12.48
N TYR A 622 10.27 46.43 12.28
CA TYR A 622 9.70 45.10 12.43
C TYR A 622 9.26 44.58 11.07
N LYS A 623 9.70 43.36 10.70
CA LYS A 623 9.26 42.69 9.47
C LYS A 623 7.94 41.96 9.69
N TYR A 624 7.10 41.91 8.67
CA TYR A 624 5.84 41.17 8.72
C TYR A 624 6.05 39.66 8.53
N HIS A 625 5.23 38.88 9.23
CA HIS A 625 5.11 37.45 9.04
C HIS A 625 4.36 37.14 7.73
N ARG A 626 4.53 35.95 7.16
CA ARG A 626 3.81 35.56 5.91
C ARG A 626 2.29 35.55 6.11
N ASP A 627 1.86 35.26 7.34
CA ASP A 627 0.45 35.15 7.75
C ASP A 627 -0.09 36.42 8.42
N PHE A 628 0.58 37.55 8.19
CA PHE A 628 0.28 38.84 8.80
C PHE A 628 -1.13 39.37 8.50
N ALA A 629 -1.78 39.96 9.51
CA ALA A 629 -3.07 40.63 9.40
C ALA A 629 -3.11 41.99 10.10
N VAL A 630 -3.86 42.94 9.53
CA VAL A 630 -4.16 44.24 10.13
C VAL A 630 -5.65 44.32 10.43
N TYR A 631 -5.99 44.69 11.65
CA TYR A 631 -7.37 44.93 12.07
C TYR A 631 -7.53 46.35 12.57
N GLN A 632 -8.61 47.01 12.17
CA GLN A 632 -8.99 48.33 12.65
C GLN A 632 -10.23 48.21 13.54
N LEU A 633 -10.14 48.75 14.75
CA LEU A 633 -11.28 48.94 15.66
C LEU A 633 -12.14 50.09 15.14
N ARG A 634 -13.42 49.83 14.93
CA ARG A 634 -14.40 50.83 14.51
C ARG A 634 -15.06 51.49 15.72
N THR A 635 -15.72 52.62 15.47
CA THR A 635 -16.48 53.38 16.48
C THR A 635 -17.63 52.60 17.10
N ASP A 636 -18.16 51.59 16.41
CA ASP A 636 -19.20 50.68 16.91
C ASP A 636 -18.63 49.54 17.78
N GLY A 637 -17.31 49.53 18.02
CA GLY A 637 -16.62 48.51 18.80
C GLY A 637 -16.37 47.20 18.05
N THR A 638 -16.61 47.14 16.74
CA THR A 638 -16.30 45.97 15.89
C THR A 638 -14.91 46.07 15.26
N TYR A 639 -14.30 44.93 14.94
CA TYR A 639 -13.02 44.87 14.24
C TYR A 639 -13.23 44.58 12.76
N LYS A 640 -12.49 45.29 11.89
CA LYS A 640 -12.47 45.05 10.44
C LYS A 640 -11.06 44.73 9.98
N ARG A 641 -10.89 43.68 9.18
CA ARG A 641 -9.63 43.47 8.46
C ARG A 641 -9.39 44.58 7.44
N VAL A 642 -8.19 45.14 7.44
CA VAL A 642 -7.74 46.20 6.52
C VAL A 642 -6.37 45.87 5.95
N GLY A 643 -5.91 46.65 4.97
CA GLY A 643 -4.56 46.55 4.42
C GLY A 643 -3.53 47.36 5.20
N THR A 644 -2.25 47.17 4.86
CA THR A 644 -1.14 47.97 5.40
C THR A 644 -1.25 49.45 5.03
N ASP A 645 -1.99 49.78 3.97
CA ASP A 645 -2.28 51.16 3.55
C ASP A 645 -3.00 51.99 4.62
N LYS A 646 -3.61 51.33 5.61
CA LYS A 646 -4.28 51.98 6.74
C LYS A 646 -3.35 52.28 7.91
N ILE A 647 -2.11 51.80 7.88
CA ILE A 647 -1.10 52.10 8.89
C ILE A 647 -0.40 53.41 8.49
N THR A 648 -0.96 54.55 8.91
CA THR A 648 -0.44 55.88 8.57
C THR A 648 -0.42 56.79 9.79
N ASP A 649 0.58 57.67 9.91
CA ASP A 649 0.66 58.69 10.96
C ASP A 649 -0.59 59.59 11.03
N GLU A 650 -1.24 59.86 9.89
CA GLU A 650 -2.37 60.80 9.82
C GLU A 650 -3.71 60.24 10.32
N ASN A 651 -3.86 58.91 10.43
CA ASN A 651 -5.16 58.25 10.69
C ASN A 651 -5.14 57.23 11.85
N THR A 652 -4.02 57.10 12.55
CA THR A 652 -3.85 56.10 13.61
C THR A 652 -3.86 56.81 14.96
N LYS A 653 -4.82 56.51 15.85
CA LYS A 653 -4.75 57.02 17.23
C LYS A 653 -3.77 56.21 18.06
N SER A 654 -3.77 54.89 17.88
CA SER A 654 -2.83 53.97 18.51
C SER A 654 -2.71 52.68 17.69
N VAL A 655 -1.51 52.13 17.58
CA VAL A 655 -1.25 50.80 17.04
C VAL A 655 -0.68 49.87 18.10
N SER A 656 -1.10 48.62 18.09
CA SER A 656 -0.49 47.53 18.86
C SER A 656 0.07 46.46 17.91
N LEU A 657 1.34 46.10 18.08
CA LEU A 657 2.00 45.03 17.31
C LEU A 657 2.11 43.75 18.13
N TYR A 658 1.82 42.61 17.49
CA TYR A 658 1.98 41.29 18.08
C TYR A 658 2.99 40.50 17.25
N LEU A 659 3.95 39.88 17.93
CA LEU A 659 5.00 39.07 17.29
C LEU A 659 4.71 37.57 17.42
N ASP A 660 5.16 36.79 16.45
CA ASP A 660 5.14 35.32 16.51
C ASP A 660 5.93 34.80 17.72
N LYS A 661 7.15 35.31 17.89
CA LYS A 661 8.13 35.01 18.94
C LYS A 661 8.88 36.29 19.37
N PRO A 662 9.72 36.25 20.42
CA PRO A 662 10.50 37.41 20.84
C PRO A 662 11.35 38.03 19.72
N LEU A 663 11.43 39.37 19.67
CA LEU A 663 12.21 40.08 18.65
C LEU A 663 13.69 39.69 18.64
N SER A 664 14.27 39.43 19.82
CA SER A 664 15.64 38.94 19.98
C SER A 664 15.90 37.57 19.31
N TYR A 665 14.85 36.85 18.93
CA TYR A 665 14.90 35.56 18.23
C TYR A 665 14.50 35.70 16.76
N GLY A 666 14.50 36.94 16.23
CA GLY A 666 14.08 37.24 14.87
C GLY A 666 12.57 37.27 14.67
N GLY A 667 11.80 37.55 15.74
CA GLY A 667 10.35 37.62 15.71
C GLY A 667 9.81 38.58 14.65
N LYS A 668 8.71 38.19 14.00
CA LYS A 668 8.01 38.91 12.95
C LYS A 668 6.60 39.27 13.40
N VAL A 669 6.08 40.37 12.87
CA VAL A 669 4.73 40.85 13.19
C VAL A 669 3.69 39.93 12.55
N VAL A 670 2.87 39.30 13.39
CA VAL A 670 1.73 38.46 12.96
C VAL A 670 0.43 39.24 12.93
N MET A 671 0.31 40.27 13.77
CA MET A 671 -0.89 41.09 13.82
C MET A 671 -0.59 42.55 14.18
N VAL A 672 -1.27 43.47 13.50
CA VAL A 672 -1.40 44.89 13.90
C VAL A 672 -2.86 45.16 14.25
N ILE A 673 -3.09 45.80 15.38
CA ILE A 673 -4.41 46.36 15.73
C ILE A 673 -4.31 47.87 15.74
N ILE A 674 -5.11 48.53 14.91
CA ILE A 674 -5.29 49.98 14.86
C ILE A 674 -6.52 50.33 15.70
N LYS A 675 -6.36 51.29 16.64
CA LYS A 675 -7.43 51.80 17.50
C LYS A 675 -7.80 53.24 17.16
#